data_AF-A0A1G0J6C7-F1
#
_entry.id   AF-A0A1G0J6C7-F1
#
_cell.length_a   1.000
_cell.length_b   1.000
_cell.length_c   1.000
_cell.angle_alpha   90.00
_cell.angle_beta   90.00
_cell.angle_gamma   90.00
#
_symmetry.space_group_name_H-M   'P 1'
#
loop_
_entity.id
_entity.type
_entity.pdbx_description
1 polymer ?
#
loop_
_entity_poly.entity_id
_entity_poly.type
_entity_poly.pdbx_seq_one_letter_code
_entity_poly.pdbx_strand_id
1 'polypeptide(L)'
;MTEQHLRIILAIVRKDILGLLPLVLLGSAVFFIQPVISSLDALTLSGDAEFLQMVQANFYWLGYFIGCLLMISALQQDPADSLTHDWLTRPIPRADWLLAKLLFMIVTIVLPVVLGRFILYLNQGHEALQALAFAAAVEKLPAVLVIPILLAMGLLAPGLRRTILLLVLVVFIFLLPAWSVTRPLLELLGIELGAEFDGMMWLQAIPVLSTGLAGALAVFWFLYCRRQQRRAKLAFALSIAVVFFTVYPPAWLYNWDRAIGIHRSLVNSADDTLEQFVLIEPVQACFPATTMDAQYGSTADNNLLLNAGWQEQQTRTAGPGAITFSTTVRSRDMLTEWIPSVVAGHDISVDWRVDRIRARAVLSAESLPQEVPLTRSFTAANRFAPSAAVETDYWLIPGDIASQVADDDSVALEFSYDMSLLSPVSHELPVDGEIYNFPELGACKAELDSNANTIDIECTKRGAYPALVSAELIGLEDSRVDSYFRANFTPGWLEAIGRKQTRLTLTSPSLVDSSRILLSAWNIERVVSRQLTSSGLPDDAIALCPLTEDSPTLSMQQSNWRDSSPHEVSSIAVEQGVRLEVLDWRNAEHPDAPTLMLLPGLGATAHSYDEIAVKLSEQYNVVAMTRRGTGASSKPDRGYEAARLGQDVLQVMDTLNIASAILVGHSIGGEELSYLGANHPERFTGLVYLDAAYDRVSASDLRDRKRYHELNAVLPPQPPVRPAESVSYDALRQYALRTNGRATLPPEGEILASYDLATGAIKHDTLYLDAIMMGLQAPDYPRITVPALGIYAVPSSPAALMETWYHKDDPQIQQTVSELFQIDSQRKAEEIQRFDSEIPDSEVLVIADGDHWIFLSHEQEVLAAIEAFVERVHNPSPLTP
;
A
#
# COMPACT_ATOMS: atom_id res chain seq x y z
N MET A 1 -12.21 38.13 -39.34
CA MET A 1 -13.16 39.04 -38.66
C MET A 1 -12.88 40.46 -39.15
N THR A 2 -13.84 41.16 -39.74
CA THR A 2 -13.59 42.55 -40.21
C THR A 2 -13.45 43.50 -39.01
N GLU A 3 -12.74 44.61 -39.17
CA GLU A 3 -12.52 45.60 -38.11
C GLU A 3 -13.84 46.08 -37.46
N GLN A 4 -14.92 46.12 -38.24
CA GLN A 4 -16.25 46.46 -37.77
C GLN A 4 -16.82 45.45 -36.76
N HIS A 5 -16.66 44.15 -37.00
CA HIS A 5 -17.11 43.10 -36.07
C HIS A 5 -16.36 43.17 -34.72
N LEU A 6 -15.04 43.40 -34.77
CA LEU A 6 -14.23 43.55 -33.56
C LEU A 6 -14.69 44.73 -32.69
N ARG A 7 -14.97 45.89 -33.30
CA ARG A 7 -15.47 47.07 -32.59
C ARG A 7 -16.82 46.82 -31.92
N ILE A 8 -17.71 46.08 -32.57
CA ILE A 8 -19.02 45.70 -32.01
C ILE A 8 -18.84 44.80 -30.79
N ILE A 9 -18.01 43.75 -30.91
CA ILE A 9 -17.72 42.81 -29.80
C ILE A 9 -17.18 43.56 -28.58
N LEU A 10 -16.16 44.41 -28.78
CA LEU A 10 -15.55 45.18 -27.70
C LEU A 10 -16.52 46.19 -27.06
N ALA A 11 -17.43 46.79 -27.85
CA ALA A 11 -18.45 47.69 -27.33
C ALA A 11 -19.46 46.98 -26.43
N ILE A 12 -19.90 45.76 -26.81
CA ILE A 12 -20.79 44.93 -25.99
C ILE A 12 -20.09 44.52 -24.69
N VAL A 13 -18.85 44.02 -24.76
CA VAL A 13 -18.07 43.66 -23.57
C VAL A 13 -17.90 44.85 -22.63
N ARG A 14 -17.56 46.03 -23.17
CA ARG A 14 -17.43 47.26 -22.37
C ARG A 14 -18.74 47.65 -21.69
N LYS A 15 -19.86 47.55 -22.41
CA LYS A 15 -21.20 47.82 -21.86
C LYS A 15 -21.50 46.85 -20.71
N ASP A 16 -21.26 45.56 -20.90
CA ASP A 16 -21.54 44.53 -19.91
C ASP A 16 -20.69 44.70 -18.64
N ILE A 17 -19.38 44.97 -18.80
CA ILE A 17 -18.46 45.24 -17.68
C ILE A 17 -18.93 46.47 -16.88
N LEU A 18 -19.26 47.57 -17.55
CA LEU A 18 -19.72 48.78 -16.87
C LEU A 18 -21.10 48.58 -16.21
N GLY A 19 -22.01 47.86 -16.86
CA GLY A 19 -23.34 47.57 -16.34
C GLY A 19 -23.35 46.61 -15.15
N LEU A 20 -22.33 45.75 -15.04
CA LEU A 20 -22.16 44.80 -13.93
C LEU A 20 -20.98 45.15 -13.02
N LEU A 21 -20.45 46.38 -13.07
CA LEU A 21 -19.17 46.75 -12.46
C LEU A 21 -19.05 46.31 -10.97
N PRO A 22 -20.04 46.51 -10.08
CA PRO A 22 -19.92 46.06 -8.69
C PRO A 22 -19.77 44.54 -8.57
N LEU A 23 -20.51 43.78 -9.38
CA LEU A 23 -20.48 42.32 -9.40
C LEU A 23 -19.19 41.79 -10.05
N VAL A 24 -18.69 42.48 -11.09
CA VAL A 24 -17.41 42.16 -11.75
C VAL A 24 -16.22 42.43 -10.83
N LEU A 25 -16.24 43.51 -10.04
CA LEU A 25 -15.22 43.81 -9.05
C LEU A 25 -15.22 42.77 -7.93
N LEU A 26 -16.40 42.46 -7.37
CA LEU A 26 -16.55 41.42 -6.35
C LEU A 26 -16.11 40.05 -6.87
N GLY A 27 -16.57 39.66 -8.07
CA GLY A 27 -16.21 38.40 -8.71
C GLY A 27 -14.72 38.31 -9.00
N SER A 28 -14.13 39.33 -9.63
CA SER A 28 -12.69 39.36 -9.90
C SER A 28 -11.86 39.21 -8.62
N ALA A 29 -12.26 39.86 -7.52
CA ALA A 29 -11.59 39.71 -6.24
C ALA A 29 -11.69 38.28 -5.69
N VAL A 30 -12.89 37.69 -5.70
CA VAL A 30 -13.10 36.30 -5.26
C VAL A 30 -12.33 35.31 -6.12
N PHE A 31 -12.39 35.44 -7.45
CA PHE A 31 -11.68 34.57 -8.40
C PHE A 31 -10.16 34.68 -8.31
N PHE A 32 -9.64 35.87 -8.00
CA PHE A 32 -8.22 36.08 -7.79
C PHE A 32 -7.73 35.48 -6.46
N ILE A 33 -8.52 35.64 -5.39
CA ILE A 33 -8.18 35.16 -4.04
C ILE A 33 -8.40 33.66 -3.88
N GLN A 34 -9.39 33.08 -4.58
CA GLN A 34 -9.78 31.68 -4.41
C GLN A 34 -8.61 30.69 -4.60
N PRO A 35 -7.74 30.83 -5.64
CA PRO A 35 -6.52 30.02 -5.75
C PRO A 35 -5.58 30.14 -4.55
N VAL A 36 -5.47 31.34 -3.97
CA VAL A 36 -4.57 31.62 -2.83
C VAL A 36 -5.07 30.91 -1.59
N ILE A 37 -6.37 30.96 -1.33
CA ILE A 37 -6.98 30.26 -0.20
C ILE A 37 -6.86 28.74 -0.36
N SER A 38 -7.03 28.22 -1.58
CA SER A 38 -6.87 26.78 -1.85
C SER A 38 -5.45 26.28 -1.69
N SER A 39 -4.44 27.16 -1.76
CA SER A 39 -3.03 26.78 -1.58
C SER A 39 -2.52 26.95 -0.14
N LEU A 40 -3.33 27.47 0.78
CA LEU A 40 -2.92 27.61 2.19
C LEU A 40 -2.78 26.23 2.83
N ASP A 41 -1.70 26.05 3.59
CA ASP A 41 -1.42 24.82 4.30
C ASP A 41 -1.92 24.88 5.75
N ALA A 42 -2.62 23.83 6.19
CA ALA A 42 -3.18 23.73 7.54
C ALA A 42 -2.09 23.73 8.62
N LEU A 43 -0.93 23.16 8.31
CA LEU A 43 0.21 23.05 9.23
C LEU A 43 0.84 24.42 9.52
N THR A 44 0.85 25.33 8.54
CA THR A 44 1.41 26.69 8.71
C THR A 44 0.51 27.63 9.54
N LEU A 45 -0.77 27.28 9.71
CA LEU A 45 -1.80 28.07 10.38
C LEU A 45 -2.30 27.37 11.67
N SER A 46 -1.37 26.92 12.52
CA SER A 46 -1.59 26.62 13.95
C SER A 46 -2.93 25.94 14.34
N GLY A 47 -3.31 24.84 13.70
CA GLY A 47 -3.94 23.73 14.45
C GLY A 47 -5.36 23.23 14.12
N ASP A 48 -6.14 23.84 13.21
CA ASP A 48 -7.46 23.27 12.82
C ASP A 48 -7.54 23.02 11.31
N ALA A 49 -7.03 21.86 10.87
CA ALA A 49 -7.11 21.42 9.48
C ALA A 49 -8.56 21.33 8.97
N GLU A 50 -9.50 20.95 9.83
CA GLU A 50 -10.94 20.91 9.51
C GLU A 50 -11.51 22.31 9.22
N PHE A 51 -11.10 23.32 10.00
CA PHE A 51 -11.54 24.70 9.76
C PHE A 51 -11.00 25.22 8.42
N LEU A 52 -9.72 24.99 8.13
CA LEU A 52 -9.13 25.43 6.87
C LEU A 52 -9.77 24.73 5.66
N GLN A 53 -10.02 23.42 5.74
CA GLN A 53 -10.75 22.67 4.70
C GLN A 53 -12.17 23.22 4.51
N MET A 54 -12.88 23.53 5.59
CA MET A 54 -14.21 24.16 5.52
C MET A 54 -14.15 25.54 4.84
N VAL A 55 -13.15 26.36 5.16
CA VAL A 55 -12.93 27.68 4.53
C VAL A 55 -12.64 27.52 3.03
N GLN A 56 -11.74 26.60 2.66
CA GLN A 56 -11.40 26.31 1.26
C GLN A 56 -12.63 25.85 0.47
N ALA A 57 -13.42 24.94 1.02
CA ALA A 57 -14.66 24.46 0.41
C ALA A 57 -15.68 25.61 0.23
N ASN A 58 -15.88 26.44 1.25
CA ASN A 58 -16.81 27.58 1.19
C ASN A 58 -16.39 28.62 0.14
N PHE A 59 -15.09 28.93 0.03
CA PHE A 59 -14.59 29.86 -1.00
C PHE A 59 -14.71 29.30 -2.42
N TYR A 60 -14.52 27.99 -2.60
CA TYR A 60 -14.80 27.33 -3.88
C TYR A 60 -16.27 27.48 -4.29
N TRP A 61 -17.21 27.20 -3.37
CA TRP A 61 -18.64 27.36 -3.62
C TRP A 61 -19.05 28.81 -3.84
N LEU A 62 -18.46 29.75 -3.09
CA LEU A 62 -18.68 31.18 -3.27
C LEU A 62 -18.25 31.64 -4.68
N GLY A 63 -17.06 31.25 -5.12
CA GLY A 63 -16.57 31.53 -6.46
C GLY A 63 -17.49 30.93 -7.53
N TYR A 64 -17.87 29.66 -7.38
CA TYR A 64 -18.80 28.99 -8.28
C TYR A 64 -20.15 29.74 -8.39
N PHE A 65 -20.73 30.13 -7.25
CA PHE A 65 -22.01 30.85 -7.19
C PHE A 65 -21.92 32.24 -7.84
N ILE A 66 -20.87 33.00 -7.53
CA ILE A 66 -20.64 34.33 -8.14
C ILE A 66 -20.41 34.20 -9.64
N GLY A 67 -19.70 33.16 -10.10
CA GLY A 67 -19.52 32.88 -11.54
C GLY A 67 -20.84 32.59 -12.24
N CYS A 68 -21.70 31.78 -11.62
CA CYS A 68 -23.05 31.53 -12.12
C CYS A 68 -23.87 32.82 -12.21
N LEU A 69 -23.85 33.65 -11.17
CA LEU A 69 -24.56 34.93 -11.13
C LEU A 69 -24.05 35.92 -12.19
N LEU A 70 -22.73 36.04 -12.35
CA LEU A 70 -22.12 36.89 -13.37
C LEU A 70 -22.52 36.45 -14.77
N MET A 71 -22.45 35.15 -15.04
CA MET A 71 -22.82 34.61 -16.35
C MET A 71 -24.31 34.83 -16.65
N ILE A 72 -25.19 34.54 -15.69
CA ILE A 72 -26.64 34.75 -15.85
C ILE A 72 -26.94 36.24 -16.05
N SER A 73 -26.33 37.12 -15.26
CA SER A 73 -26.56 38.56 -15.33
C SER A 73 -26.08 39.14 -16.66
N ALA A 74 -24.91 38.71 -17.15
CA ALA A 74 -24.38 39.13 -18.45
C ALA A 74 -25.26 38.68 -19.61
N LEU A 75 -25.79 37.45 -19.56
CA LEU A 75 -26.73 36.94 -20.56
C LEU A 75 -28.07 37.69 -20.55
N GLN A 76 -28.53 38.14 -19.38
CA GLN A 76 -29.81 38.84 -19.23
C GLN A 76 -29.77 40.33 -19.53
N GLN A 77 -28.59 40.95 -19.56
CA GLN A 77 -28.46 42.32 -20.06
C GLN A 77 -28.81 42.45 -21.54
N ASP A 78 -28.73 41.35 -22.30
CA ASP A 78 -29.11 41.28 -23.71
C ASP A 78 -29.88 39.96 -23.98
N PRO A 79 -31.14 39.86 -23.54
CA PRO A 79 -31.90 38.62 -23.66
C PRO A 79 -32.13 38.28 -25.15
N ALA A 80 -32.08 36.99 -25.47
CA ALA A 80 -32.22 36.49 -26.85
C ALA A 80 -33.46 37.03 -27.60
N ASP A 81 -34.56 37.20 -26.87
CA ASP A 81 -35.85 37.66 -27.39
C ASP A 81 -35.85 39.17 -27.73
N SER A 82 -34.87 39.95 -27.24
CA SER A 82 -34.72 41.39 -27.54
C SER A 82 -33.85 41.67 -28.78
N LEU A 83 -33.06 40.71 -29.27
CA LEU A 83 -32.18 40.86 -30.44
C LEU A 83 -32.92 41.07 -31.78
N THR A 84 -34.25 41.14 -31.75
CA THR A 84 -35.10 41.51 -32.88
C THR A 84 -36.00 42.73 -32.61
N HIS A 85 -35.95 43.30 -31.42
CA HIS A 85 -36.70 44.50 -31.03
C HIS A 85 -35.72 45.64 -30.74
N ASP A 86 -35.12 46.20 -31.80
CA ASP A 86 -34.66 47.59 -31.72
C ASP A 86 -34.83 48.25 -33.09
N TRP A 87 -35.81 49.14 -33.17
CA TRP A 87 -36.22 49.85 -34.39
C TRP A 87 -35.35 51.10 -34.64
N LEU A 88 -34.26 51.26 -33.87
CA LEU A 88 -33.35 52.40 -33.98
C LEU A 88 -31.85 52.07 -34.08
N THR A 89 -31.40 50.82 -33.97
CA THR A 89 -29.98 50.48 -34.19
C THR A 89 -29.79 49.17 -34.98
N ARG A 90 -28.70 49.11 -35.75
CA ARG A 90 -28.43 48.05 -36.76
C ARG A 90 -28.47 46.63 -36.15
N PRO A 91 -28.93 45.61 -36.89
CA PRO A 91 -28.95 44.24 -36.40
C PRO A 91 -27.52 43.76 -36.07
N ILE A 92 -27.27 43.41 -34.81
CA ILE A 92 -26.00 42.82 -34.36
C ILE A 92 -25.97 41.35 -34.81
N PRO A 93 -24.92 40.90 -35.52
CA PRO A 93 -24.75 39.49 -35.84
C PRO A 93 -24.70 38.64 -34.57
N ARG A 94 -25.47 37.56 -34.52
CA ARG A 94 -25.57 36.69 -33.34
C ARG A 94 -24.25 36.02 -32.96
N ALA A 95 -23.39 35.79 -33.94
CA ALA A 95 -22.04 35.29 -33.72
C ALA A 95 -21.19 36.31 -32.93
N ASP A 96 -21.26 37.60 -33.28
CA ASP A 96 -20.54 38.66 -32.58
C ASP A 96 -21.03 38.81 -31.14
N TRP A 97 -22.35 38.71 -30.92
CA TRP A 97 -22.92 38.73 -29.57
C TRP A 97 -22.42 37.55 -28.72
N LEU A 98 -22.41 36.34 -29.28
CA LEU A 98 -21.92 35.15 -28.57
C LEU A 98 -20.43 35.27 -28.26
N LEU A 99 -19.62 35.73 -29.22
CA LEU A 99 -18.20 36.02 -29.01
C LEU A 99 -17.99 37.09 -27.93
N ALA A 100 -18.85 38.12 -27.86
CA ALA A 100 -18.79 39.13 -26.80
C ALA A 100 -19.10 38.55 -25.42
N LYS A 101 -20.11 37.69 -25.28
CA LYS A 101 -20.42 37.04 -23.99
C LYS A 101 -19.33 36.06 -23.55
N LEU A 102 -18.75 35.31 -24.50
CA LEU A 102 -17.59 34.46 -24.23
C LEU A 102 -16.36 35.27 -23.82
N LEU A 103 -16.08 36.38 -24.51
CA LEU A 103 -14.97 37.27 -24.18
C LEU A 103 -15.17 37.93 -22.81
N PHE A 104 -16.41 38.33 -22.48
CA PHE A 104 -16.76 38.82 -21.14
C PHE A 104 -16.43 37.79 -20.06
N MET A 105 -16.83 36.52 -20.24
CA MET A 105 -16.50 35.45 -19.30
C MET A 105 -14.99 35.20 -19.17
N ILE A 106 -14.26 35.21 -20.28
CA ILE A 106 -12.80 35.06 -20.27
C ILE A 106 -12.16 36.18 -19.45
N VAL A 107 -12.57 37.43 -19.66
CA VAL A 107 -11.97 38.59 -18.99
C VAL A 107 -12.37 38.69 -17.51
N THR A 108 -13.60 38.33 -17.15
CA THR A 108 -14.13 38.57 -15.79
C THR A 108 -14.04 37.36 -14.85
N ILE A 109 -13.86 36.15 -15.39
CA ILE A 109 -13.79 34.91 -14.62
C ILE A 109 -12.44 34.23 -14.84
N VAL A 110 -12.14 33.86 -16.09
CA VAL A 110 -10.94 33.04 -16.39
C VAL A 110 -9.65 33.81 -16.11
N LEU A 111 -9.54 35.05 -16.57
CA LEU A 111 -8.33 35.85 -16.43
C LEU A 111 -7.96 36.12 -14.96
N PRO A 112 -8.87 36.54 -14.06
CA PRO A 112 -8.56 36.66 -12.62
C PRO A 112 -8.10 35.36 -11.96
N VAL A 113 -8.73 34.21 -12.28
CA VAL A 113 -8.31 32.89 -11.75
C VAL A 113 -6.90 32.54 -12.23
N VAL A 114 -6.63 32.71 -13.53
CA VAL A 114 -5.32 32.44 -14.12
C VAL A 114 -4.26 33.38 -13.54
N LEU A 115 -4.56 34.66 -13.34
CA LEU A 115 -3.64 35.61 -12.73
C LEU A 115 -3.32 35.27 -11.26
N GLY A 116 -4.33 34.90 -10.47
CA GLY A 116 -4.12 34.46 -9.08
C GLY A 116 -3.21 33.23 -9.01
N ARG A 117 -3.50 32.22 -9.83
CA ARG A 117 -2.66 31.00 -9.95
C ARG A 117 -1.26 31.30 -10.45
N PHE A 118 -1.11 32.19 -11.44
CA PHE A 118 0.17 32.55 -12.00
C PHE A 118 1.10 33.17 -10.94
N ILE A 119 0.57 34.08 -10.11
CA ILE A 119 1.32 34.68 -9.00
C ILE A 119 1.71 33.63 -7.96
N LEU A 120 0.81 32.69 -7.65
CA LEU A 120 1.11 31.58 -6.73
C LEU A 120 2.28 30.73 -7.23
N TYR A 121 2.23 30.27 -8.49
CA TYR A 121 3.30 29.44 -9.04
C TYR A 121 4.63 30.19 -9.18
N LEU A 122 4.60 31.49 -9.47
CA LEU A 122 5.81 32.32 -9.42
C LEU A 122 6.39 32.38 -8.00
N ASN A 123 5.55 32.55 -6.98
CA ASN A 123 5.99 32.57 -5.59
C ASN A 123 6.49 31.20 -5.10
N GLN A 124 6.03 30.11 -5.72
CA GLN A 124 6.50 28.74 -5.47
C GLN A 124 7.80 28.40 -6.21
N GLY A 125 8.39 29.35 -6.96
CA GLY A 125 9.69 29.16 -7.62
C GLY A 125 9.62 28.64 -9.07
N HIS A 126 8.43 28.47 -9.66
CA HIS A 126 8.34 28.05 -11.06
C HIS A 126 8.77 29.16 -12.03
N GLU A 127 9.37 28.76 -13.16
CA GLU A 127 9.68 29.69 -14.25
C GLU A 127 8.40 30.34 -14.83
N ALA A 128 8.49 31.58 -15.32
CA ALA A 128 7.33 32.34 -15.79
C ALA A 128 6.50 31.62 -16.88
N LEU A 129 7.16 30.95 -17.83
CA LEU A 129 6.44 30.22 -18.88
C LEU A 129 5.70 29.00 -18.33
N GLN A 130 6.34 28.28 -17.40
CA GLN A 130 5.79 27.09 -16.76
C GLN A 130 4.65 27.47 -15.78
N ALA A 131 4.84 28.51 -14.97
CA ALA A 131 3.83 29.07 -14.09
C ALA A 131 2.58 29.50 -14.87
N LEU A 132 2.74 30.14 -16.03
CA LEU A 132 1.61 30.52 -16.89
C LEU A 132 0.91 29.28 -17.47
N ALA A 133 1.68 28.29 -17.91
CA ALA A 133 1.14 27.05 -18.44
C ALA A 133 0.32 26.27 -17.39
N PHE A 134 0.78 26.19 -16.15
CA PHE A 134 0.05 25.57 -15.04
C PHE A 134 -1.14 26.41 -14.59
N ALA A 135 -1.03 27.74 -14.60
CA ALA A 135 -2.12 28.64 -14.25
C ALA A 135 -3.30 28.54 -15.24
N ALA A 136 -3.00 28.40 -16.54
CA ALA A 136 -3.99 28.29 -17.61
C ALA A 136 -4.62 26.89 -17.74
N ALA A 137 -4.05 25.87 -17.10
CA ALA A 137 -4.56 24.50 -17.18
C ALA A 137 -5.81 24.28 -16.29
N VAL A 138 -6.65 23.32 -16.70
CA VAL A 138 -7.91 23.03 -16.01
C VAL A 138 -7.68 22.00 -14.91
N GLU A 139 -7.99 22.35 -13.67
CA GLU A 139 -7.74 21.48 -12.50
C GLU A 139 -8.82 20.41 -12.32
N LYS A 140 -10.08 20.72 -12.66
CA LYS A 140 -11.20 19.77 -12.64
C LYS A 140 -12.06 19.95 -13.88
N LEU A 141 -11.94 19.01 -14.83
CA LEU A 141 -12.74 18.99 -16.07
C LEU A 141 -14.27 19.17 -15.81
N PRO A 142 -14.90 18.48 -14.84
CA PRO A 142 -16.35 18.58 -14.63
C PRO A 142 -16.87 20.01 -14.35
N ALA A 143 -16.09 20.85 -13.67
CA ALA A 143 -16.52 22.20 -13.30
C ALA A 143 -16.66 23.15 -14.52
N VAL A 144 -15.73 23.05 -15.47
CA VAL A 144 -15.78 23.80 -16.75
C VAL A 144 -16.97 23.34 -17.61
N LEU A 145 -17.44 22.12 -17.38
CA LEU A 145 -18.40 21.46 -18.25
C LEU A 145 -19.86 21.62 -17.80
N VAL A 146 -20.10 22.19 -16.62
CA VAL A 146 -21.43 22.66 -16.18
C VAL A 146 -21.80 24.01 -16.82
N ILE A 147 -20.80 24.75 -17.31
CA ILE A 147 -20.96 26.07 -17.92
C ILE A 147 -21.94 26.08 -19.11
N PRO A 148 -21.89 25.14 -20.08
CA PRO A 148 -22.85 25.09 -21.19
C PRO A 148 -24.30 24.86 -20.74
N ILE A 149 -24.51 24.07 -19.69
CA ILE A 149 -25.85 23.79 -19.12
C ILE A 149 -26.41 25.06 -18.47
N LEU A 150 -25.59 25.74 -17.67
CA LEU A 150 -25.92 27.02 -17.05
C LEU A 150 -26.16 28.12 -18.11
N LEU A 151 -25.40 28.10 -19.21
CA LEU A 151 -25.59 28.99 -20.35
C LEU A 151 -26.94 28.72 -21.03
N ALA A 152 -27.28 27.46 -21.29
CA ALA A 152 -28.60 27.08 -21.82
C ALA A 152 -29.76 27.50 -20.90
N MET A 153 -29.59 27.41 -19.57
CA MET A 153 -30.58 27.86 -18.58
C MET A 153 -30.76 29.38 -18.58
N GLY A 154 -29.66 30.13 -18.59
CA GLY A 154 -29.69 31.59 -18.68
C GLY A 154 -30.42 32.08 -19.91
N LEU A 155 -30.31 31.35 -21.03
CA LEU A 155 -30.97 31.65 -22.29
C LEU A 155 -32.47 31.37 -22.32
N LEU A 156 -32.97 30.42 -21.51
CA LEU A 156 -34.36 29.95 -21.57
C LEU A 156 -35.34 30.70 -20.66
N ALA A 157 -34.83 31.41 -19.66
CA ALA A 157 -35.65 32.06 -18.64
C ALA A 157 -35.77 33.57 -18.90
N PRO A 158 -36.99 34.14 -18.92
CA PRO A 158 -37.23 35.54 -19.32
C PRO A 158 -36.93 36.57 -18.21
N GLY A 159 -35.99 36.27 -17.29
CA GLY A 159 -35.56 37.20 -16.24
C GLY A 159 -34.89 36.52 -15.04
N LEU A 160 -34.13 37.32 -14.27
CA LEU A 160 -33.22 36.88 -13.21
C LEU A 160 -33.88 35.95 -12.20
N ARG A 161 -35.06 36.35 -11.70
CA ARG A 161 -35.83 35.56 -10.72
C ARG A 161 -36.20 34.16 -11.22
N ARG A 162 -36.58 34.03 -12.50
CA ARG A 162 -36.95 32.73 -13.07
C ARG A 162 -35.72 31.88 -13.34
N THR A 163 -34.60 32.47 -13.76
CA THR A 163 -33.34 31.75 -13.92
C THR A 163 -32.80 31.24 -12.59
N ILE A 164 -32.86 32.06 -11.53
CA ILE A 164 -32.46 31.64 -10.17
C ILE A 164 -33.35 30.50 -9.68
N LEU A 165 -34.68 30.58 -9.87
CA LEU A 165 -35.58 29.48 -9.51
C LEU A 165 -35.27 28.19 -10.29
N LEU A 166 -34.98 28.29 -11.59
CA LEU A 166 -34.60 27.15 -12.42
C LEU A 166 -33.23 26.57 -12.03
N LEU A 167 -32.30 27.43 -11.61
CA LEU A 167 -31.00 27.06 -11.08
C LEU A 167 -31.12 26.32 -9.75
N VAL A 168 -31.87 26.88 -8.81
CA VAL A 168 -32.16 26.21 -7.53
C VAL A 168 -32.87 24.89 -7.79
N LEU A 169 -33.84 24.82 -8.71
CA LEU A 169 -34.51 23.58 -9.07
C LEU A 169 -33.53 22.53 -9.65
N VAL A 170 -32.71 22.88 -10.64
CA VAL A 170 -31.76 21.94 -11.25
C VAL A 170 -30.68 21.52 -10.25
N VAL A 171 -30.14 22.46 -9.48
CA VAL A 171 -29.11 22.18 -8.48
C VAL A 171 -29.67 21.35 -7.33
N PHE A 172 -30.78 21.75 -6.69
CA PHE A 172 -31.36 21.07 -5.53
C PHE A 172 -32.23 19.85 -5.85
N ILE A 173 -32.68 19.63 -7.10
CA ILE A 173 -33.44 18.42 -7.46
C ILE A 173 -32.56 17.41 -8.21
N PHE A 174 -31.59 17.86 -9.02
CA PHE A 174 -30.81 16.96 -9.88
C PHE A 174 -29.34 16.81 -9.51
N LEU A 175 -28.67 17.80 -8.89
CA LEU A 175 -27.21 17.76 -8.63
C LEU A 175 -26.84 17.52 -7.16
N LEU A 176 -27.58 18.11 -6.20
CA LEU A 176 -27.34 17.97 -4.76
C LEU A 176 -27.94 16.68 -4.18
N PRO A 177 -29.20 16.30 -4.48
CA PRO A 177 -29.79 15.03 -4.03
C PRO A 177 -29.04 13.81 -4.55
N ALA A 178 -28.48 13.94 -5.76
CA ALA A 178 -27.73 12.90 -6.45
C ALA A 178 -26.73 12.15 -5.53
N TRP A 179 -26.02 12.88 -4.66
CA TRP A 179 -25.04 12.26 -3.77
C TRP A 179 -25.56 11.89 -2.38
N SER A 180 -26.60 12.56 -1.86
CA SER A 180 -27.00 12.44 -0.44
C SER A 180 -28.47 12.03 -0.19
N VAL A 181 -29.34 12.04 -1.21
CA VAL A 181 -30.79 11.76 -1.05
C VAL A 181 -31.31 10.76 -2.10
N THR A 182 -30.86 10.87 -3.36
CA THR A 182 -31.31 10.02 -4.48
C THR A 182 -30.78 8.61 -4.36
N ARG A 183 -29.54 8.40 -3.88
CA ARG A 183 -28.98 7.06 -3.61
C ARG A 183 -29.84 6.27 -2.60
N PRO A 184 -30.08 6.77 -1.37
CA PRO A 184 -30.97 6.10 -0.41
C PRO A 184 -32.39 5.85 -0.94
N LEU A 185 -32.92 6.76 -1.77
CA LEU A 185 -34.29 6.67 -2.29
C LEU A 185 -34.42 5.70 -3.47
N LEU A 186 -33.38 5.56 -4.29
CA LEU A 186 -33.28 4.54 -5.34
C LEU A 186 -33.08 3.14 -4.75
N GLU A 187 -32.28 3.01 -3.68
CA GLU A 187 -32.17 1.78 -2.89
C GLU A 187 -33.53 1.37 -2.30
N LEU A 188 -34.31 2.32 -1.80
CA LEU A 188 -35.68 2.08 -1.30
C LEU A 188 -36.65 1.61 -2.39
N LEU A 189 -36.33 1.86 -3.67
CA LEU A 189 -37.06 1.39 -4.85
C LEU A 189 -36.45 0.11 -5.46
N GLY A 190 -35.45 -0.49 -4.82
CA GLY A 190 -34.77 -1.71 -5.29
C GLY A 190 -33.80 -1.47 -6.45
N ILE A 191 -33.31 -0.24 -6.63
CA ILE A 191 -32.33 0.11 -7.67
C ILE A 191 -30.96 0.29 -6.99
N GLU A 192 -30.14 -0.75 -7.04
CA GLU A 192 -28.77 -0.74 -6.50
C GLU A 192 -27.82 0.08 -7.39
N LEU A 193 -27.05 0.97 -6.77
CA LEU A 193 -26.01 1.76 -7.42
C LEU A 193 -24.64 1.27 -6.93
N GLY A 194 -23.73 0.93 -7.85
CA GLY A 194 -22.42 0.38 -7.48
C GLY A 194 -21.62 1.30 -6.55
N ALA A 195 -20.86 0.75 -5.61
CA ALA A 195 -20.10 1.55 -4.63
C ALA A 195 -18.84 2.22 -5.22
N GLU A 196 -18.37 1.79 -6.40
CA GLU A 196 -16.99 2.02 -6.85
C GLU A 196 -16.89 3.09 -7.95
N PHE A 197 -17.04 4.37 -7.58
CA PHE A 197 -17.04 5.49 -8.53
C PHE A 197 -15.71 6.27 -8.60
N ASP A 198 -14.54 5.74 -8.22
CA ASP A 198 -13.33 6.59 -8.22
C ASP A 198 -12.41 6.44 -9.43
N GLY A 199 -12.18 5.22 -9.92
CA GLY A 199 -11.16 4.96 -10.96
C GLY A 199 -11.60 5.13 -12.42
N MET A 200 -12.88 4.89 -12.74
CA MET A 200 -13.41 4.85 -14.12
C MET A 200 -14.47 5.93 -14.42
N MET A 201 -14.51 7.01 -13.63
CA MET A 201 -15.53 8.08 -13.75
C MET A 201 -15.66 8.70 -15.14
N TRP A 202 -14.60 8.67 -15.92
CA TRP A 202 -14.57 9.21 -17.28
C TRP A 202 -15.64 8.57 -18.18
N LEU A 203 -15.99 7.30 -17.94
CA LEU A 203 -17.02 6.54 -18.67
C LEU A 203 -18.42 7.14 -18.50
N GLN A 204 -18.69 7.77 -17.36
CA GLN A 204 -19.94 8.49 -17.09
C GLN A 204 -19.83 9.97 -17.43
N ALA A 205 -18.65 10.56 -17.21
CA ALA A 205 -18.40 11.94 -17.56
C ALA A 205 -18.65 12.15 -19.07
N ILE A 206 -18.02 11.39 -19.97
CA ILE A 206 -18.14 11.63 -21.43
C ILE A 206 -19.60 11.72 -21.93
N PRO A 207 -20.51 10.79 -21.59
CA PRO A 207 -21.92 10.90 -21.95
C PRO A 207 -22.62 12.13 -21.37
N VAL A 208 -22.39 12.46 -20.10
CA VAL A 208 -22.95 13.67 -19.45
C VAL A 208 -22.47 14.93 -20.18
N LEU A 209 -21.19 14.97 -20.53
CA LEU A 209 -20.53 16.08 -21.21
C LEU A 209 -21.05 16.27 -22.63
N SER A 210 -21.05 15.19 -23.41
CA SER A 210 -21.54 15.21 -24.79
C SER A 210 -23.03 15.58 -24.84
N THR A 211 -23.83 15.05 -23.92
CA THR A 211 -25.27 15.37 -23.81
C THR A 211 -25.51 16.81 -23.39
N GLY A 212 -24.78 17.30 -22.38
CA GLY A 212 -24.89 18.69 -21.91
C GLY A 212 -24.51 19.68 -23.00
N LEU A 213 -23.40 19.42 -23.71
CA LEU A 213 -22.94 20.25 -24.83
C LEU A 213 -23.91 20.21 -26.02
N ALA A 214 -24.32 19.01 -26.46
CA ALA A 214 -25.29 18.86 -27.54
C ALA A 214 -26.63 19.51 -27.19
N GLY A 215 -27.07 19.38 -25.94
CA GLY A 215 -28.25 20.04 -25.39
C GLY A 215 -28.15 21.56 -25.44
N ALA A 216 -27.05 22.13 -24.95
CA ALA A 216 -26.81 23.56 -24.99
C ALA A 216 -26.77 24.09 -26.44
N LEU A 217 -26.09 23.38 -27.35
CA LEU A 217 -26.05 23.70 -28.77
C LEU A 217 -27.44 23.58 -29.43
N ALA A 218 -28.25 22.59 -29.05
CA ALA A 218 -29.61 22.42 -29.56
C ALA A 218 -30.53 23.53 -29.05
N VAL A 219 -30.43 23.89 -27.76
CA VAL A 219 -31.13 25.04 -27.18
C VAL A 219 -30.75 26.31 -27.94
N PHE A 220 -29.47 26.56 -28.12
CA PHE A 220 -28.99 27.72 -28.89
C PHE A 220 -29.52 27.70 -30.32
N TRP A 221 -29.42 26.58 -31.03
CA TRP A 221 -29.89 26.44 -32.41
C TRP A 221 -31.40 26.65 -32.54
N PHE A 222 -32.20 26.03 -31.68
CA PHE A 222 -33.66 26.18 -31.73
C PHE A 222 -34.09 27.58 -31.33
N LEU A 223 -33.47 28.16 -30.31
CA LEU A 223 -33.86 29.46 -29.78
C LEU A 223 -33.38 30.60 -30.70
N TYR A 224 -32.12 30.55 -31.14
CA TYR A 224 -31.54 31.59 -31.98
C TYR A 224 -31.73 31.31 -33.47
N CYS A 225 -31.24 30.19 -34.01
CA CYS A 225 -31.26 29.94 -35.45
C CYS A 225 -32.68 29.68 -35.99
N ARG A 226 -33.50 28.90 -35.28
CA ARG A 226 -34.85 28.49 -35.75
C ARG A 226 -36.02 29.23 -35.10
N ARG A 227 -35.81 29.98 -34.02
CA ARG A 227 -36.84 30.71 -33.23
C ARG A 227 -37.99 29.85 -32.71
N GLN A 228 -37.70 28.61 -32.30
CA GLN A 228 -38.66 27.63 -31.82
C GLN A 228 -38.52 27.43 -30.30
N GLN A 229 -39.08 28.36 -29.50
CA GLN A 229 -38.98 28.29 -28.04
C GLN A 229 -39.50 26.97 -27.44
N ARG A 230 -40.59 26.40 -27.99
CA ARG A 230 -41.11 25.11 -27.52
C ARG A 230 -40.11 23.97 -27.74
N ARG A 231 -39.41 23.96 -28.89
CA ARG A 231 -38.40 22.94 -29.20
C ARG A 231 -37.11 23.15 -28.41
N ALA A 232 -36.73 24.40 -28.12
CA ALA A 232 -35.60 24.70 -27.24
C ALA A 232 -35.85 24.20 -25.81
N LYS A 233 -37.05 24.46 -25.24
CA LYS A 233 -37.45 23.95 -23.92
C LYS A 233 -37.48 22.43 -23.87
N LEU A 234 -38.00 21.79 -24.93
CA LEU A 234 -38.02 20.34 -25.05
C LEU A 234 -36.60 19.77 -25.15
N ALA A 235 -35.72 20.37 -25.97
CA ALA A 235 -34.33 19.95 -26.10
C ALA A 235 -33.60 20.04 -24.75
N PHE A 236 -33.80 21.14 -24.01
CA PHE A 236 -33.24 21.32 -22.67
C PHE A 236 -33.74 20.27 -21.66
N ALA A 237 -35.06 20.03 -21.63
CA ALA A 237 -35.65 19.02 -20.75
C ALA A 237 -35.17 17.61 -21.08
N LEU A 238 -35.06 17.27 -22.38
CA LEU A 238 -34.50 16.00 -22.83
C LEU A 238 -33.03 15.86 -22.44
N SER A 239 -32.22 16.90 -22.61
CA SER A 239 -30.81 16.87 -22.22
C SER A 239 -30.62 16.72 -20.71
N ILE A 240 -31.40 17.41 -19.88
CA ILE A 240 -31.36 17.18 -18.41
C ILE A 240 -31.79 15.75 -18.08
N ALA A 241 -32.85 15.23 -18.71
CA ALA A 241 -33.30 13.87 -18.47
C ALA A 241 -32.22 12.84 -18.84
N VAL A 242 -31.56 13.00 -20.00
CA VAL A 242 -30.45 12.11 -20.42
C VAL A 242 -29.24 12.26 -19.50
N VAL A 243 -28.89 13.48 -19.07
CA VAL A 243 -27.83 13.71 -18.07
C VAL A 243 -28.14 12.97 -16.77
N PHE A 244 -29.38 13.05 -16.28
CA PHE A 244 -29.82 12.34 -15.08
C PHE A 244 -29.65 10.82 -15.23
N PHE A 245 -30.10 10.23 -16.34
CA PHE A 245 -29.93 8.80 -16.63
C PHE A 245 -28.50 8.37 -16.99
N THR A 246 -27.57 9.30 -17.23
CA THR A 246 -26.15 8.97 -17.48
C THR A 246 -25.30 9.11 -16.21
N VAL A 247 -25.68 9.98 -15.28
CA VAL A 247 -25.11 10.02 -13.92
C VAL A 247 -25.61 8.81 -13.10
N TYR A 248 -26.85 8.38 -13.32
CA TYR A 248 -27.46 7.19 -12.71
C TYR A 248 -27.89 6.21 -13.79
N PRO A 249 -26.94 5.59 -14.49
CA PRO A 249 -27.31 4.62 -15.50
C PRO A 249 -28.01 3.45 -14.81
N PRO A 250 -29.20 3.05 -15.30
CA PRO A 250 -29.78 1.79 -14.89
C PRO A 250 -28.76 0.65 -15.13
N ALA A 251 -28.70 -0.36 -14.27
CA ALA A 251 -27.74 -1.46 -14.36
C ALA A 251 -27.72 -2.16 -15.74
N TRP A 252 -28.84 -2.15 -16.47
CA TRP A 252 -28.94 -2.69 -17.83
C TRP A 252 -28.24 -1.86 -18.91
N LEU A 253 -27.99 -0.56 -18.66
CA LEU A 253 -27.34 0.38 -19.59
C LEU A 253 -25.81 0.41 -19.38
N TYR A 254 -25.35 0.39 -18.11
CA TYR A 254 -23.94 0.30 -17.72
C TYR A 254 -23.73 -0.95 -16.86
N ASN A 255 -23.30 -2.06 -17.49
CA ASN A 255 -22.75 -3.21 -16.77
C ASN A 255 -21.22 -2.99 -16.68
N TRP A 256 -20.67 -3.11 -15.47
CA TRP A 256 -19.22 -3.09 -15.20
C TRP A 256 -18.41 -4.02 -16.10
N ASP A 257 -18.96 -5.16 -16.49
CA ASP A 257 -18.28 -6.09 -17.42
C ASP A 257 -18.02 -5.44 -18.78
N ARG A 258 -18.95 -4.60 -19.27
CA ARG A 258 -18.78 -3.84 -20.51
C ARG A 258 -17.80 -2.69 -20.32
N ALA A 259 -17.84 -2.01 -19.17
CA ALA A 259 -16.91 -0.92 -18.84
C ALA A 259 -15.45 -1.42 -18.82
N ILE A 260 -15.20 -2.53 -18.13
CA ILE A 260 -13.89 -3.18 -18.05
C ILE A 260 -13.48 -3.73 -19.42
N GLY A 261 -14.41 -4.31 -20.19
CA GLY A 261 -14.16 -4.75 -21.55
C GLY A 261 -13.73 -3.61 -22.50
N ILE A 262 -14.38 -2.45 -22.41
CA ILE A 262 -13.98 -1.24 -23.16
C ILE A 262 -12.59 -0.79 -22.71
N HIS A 263 -12.35 -0.71 -21.40
CA HIS A 263 -11.05 -0.28 -20.88
C HIS A 263 -9.92 -1.21 -21.31
N ARG A 264 -10.12 -2.53 -21.19
CA ARG A 264 -9.20 -3.57 -21.69
C ARG A 264 -8.86 -3.37 -23.17
N SER A 265 -9.86 -3.09 -24.01
CA SER A 265 -9.64 -2.87 -25.45
C SER A 265 -8.84 -1.62 -25.79
N LEU A 266 -8.80 -0.63 -24.88
CA LEU A 266 -8.09 0.63 -25.07
C LEU A 266 -6.65 0.58 -24.54
N VAL A 267 -6.36 -0.30 -23.57
CA VAL A 267 -5.10 -0.29 -22.81
C VAL A 267 -4.22 -1.51 -23.07
N ASN A 268 -4.78 -2.72 -23.20
CA ASN A 268 -3.96 -3.92 -23.29
C ASN A 268 -3.07 -3.92 -24.55
N SER A 269 -1.77 -4.10 -24.33
CA SER A 269 -0.81 -4.37 -25.40
C SER A 269 -1.07 -5.73 -26.07
N ALA A 270 -0.53 -5.93 -27.27
CA ALA A 270 -0.68 -7.18 -28.02
C ALA A 270 0.19 -8.34 -27.49
N ASP A 271 0.99 -8.12 -26.44
CA ASP A 271 1.90 -9.11 -25.86
C ASP A 271 1.23 -9.84 -24.68
N ASP A 272 0.82 -11.08 -24.90
CA ASP A 272 0.09 -11.91 -23.93
C ASP A 272 1.00 -12.56 -22.86
N THR A 273 2.33 -12.44 -22.97
CA THR A 273 3.27 -13.06 -22.01
C THR A 273 3.18 -12.45 -20.60
N LEU A 274 2.81 -11.17 -20.51
CA LEU A 274 2.65 -10.44 -19.25
C LEU A 274 1.56 -11.04 -18.33
N GLU A 275 0.59 -11.79 -18.87
CA GLU A 275 -0.46 -12.41 -18.05
C GLU A 275 0.01 -13.56 -17.17
N GLN A 276 1.16 -14.16 -17.52
CA GLN A 276 1.70 -15.33 -16.84
C GLN A 276 2.33 -14.97 -15.48
N PHE A 277 2.61 -13.67 -15.25
CA PHE A 277 3.19 -13.14 -14.01
C PHE A 277 2.14 -12.77 -12.95
N VAL A 278 0.84 -12.74 -13.33
CA VAL A 278 -0.27 -12.46 -12.39
C VAL A 278 -0.98 -13.77 -12.02
N LEU A 279 -0.73 -14.24 -10.81
CA LEU A 279 -1.40 -15.40 -10.20
C LEU A 279 -2.44 -14.96 -9.16
N ILE A 280 -3.49 -15.77 -8.98
CA ILE A 280 -4.34 -15.70 -7.79
C ILE A 280 -4.17 -17.01 -7.06
N GLU A 281 -3.44 -16.98 -5.96
CA GLU A 281 -3.24 -18.12 -5.08
C GLU A 281 -3.58 -17.68 -3.66
N PRO A 282 -4.22 -18.55 -2.86
CA PRO A 282 -4.49 -18.20 -1.47
C PRO A 282 -3.15 -18.10 -0.72
N VAL A 283 -2.98 -17.02 0.07
CA VAL A 283 -1.74 -16.76 0.83
C VAL A 283 -1.56 -17.75 1.98
N GLN A 284 -2.67 -18.31 2.46
CA GLN A 284 -2.74 -19.43 3.39
C GLN A 284 -3.37 -20.63 2.67
N ALA A 285 -3.28 -21.84 3.21
CA ALA A 285 -3.94 -23.00 2.57
C ALA A 285 -5.44 -22.80 2.37
N CYS A 286 -6.04 -21.95 3.20
CA CYS A 286 -7.47 -21.79 3.32
C CYS A 286 -7.82 -20.36 3.77
N PHE A 287 -9.02 -19.88 3.45
CA PHE A 287 -9.51 -18.56 3.85
C PHE A 287 -10.06 -18.57 5.29
N PRO A 288 -9.53 -17.76 6.24
CA PRO A 288 -10.00 -17.79 7.63
C PRO A 288 -11.44 -17.26 7.73
N ALA A 289 -12.25 -17.89 8.60
CA ALA A 289 -13.67 -17.59 8.78
C ALA A 289 -14.08 -17.62 10.27
N THR A 290 -15.14 -16.90 10.63
CA THR A 290 -15.76 -16.94 11.97
C THR A 290 -17.22 -16.48 11.92
N THR A 291 -18.06 -17.01 12.81
CA THR A 291 -19.45 -16.62 13.00
C THR A 291 -19.54 -15.31 13.78
N MET A 292 -20.59 -14.55 13.48
CA MET A 292 -20.93 -13.30 14.14
C MET A 292 -21.98 -13.59 15.20
N ASP A 293 -21.55 -13.79 16.45
CA ASP A 293 -22.47 -13.97 17.56
C ASP A 293 -23.02 -12.61 18.05
N ALA A 294 -24.31 -12.56 18.42
CA ALA A 294 -25.06 -11.32 18.60
C ALA A 294 -24.64 -10.47 19.82
N GLN A 295 -23.73 -10.97 20.67
CA GLN A 295 -23.19 -10.23 21.81
C GLN A 295 -21.90 -9.48 21.43
N TYR A 296 -22.10 -8.33 20.78
CA TYR A 296 -21.08 -7.34 20.38
C TYR A 296 -20.38 -6.63 21.57
N GLY A 297 -20.14 -7.33 22.68
CA GLY A 297 -19.65 -6.79 23.95
C GLY A 297 -18.32 -7.34 24.46
N SER A 298 -17.73 -8.36 23.83
CA SER A 298 -16.43 -8.94 24.23
C SER A 298 -15.42 -8.97 23.07
N THR A 299 -15.36 -7.89 22.28
CA THR A 299 -14.54 -7.73 21.07
C THR A 299 -13.01 -7.74 21.29
N ALA A 300 -12.52 -8.28 22.41
CA ALA A 300 -11.09 -8.39 22.70
C ALA A 300 -10.46 -9.66 22.10
N ASP A 301 -11.24 -10.71 21.77
CA ASP A 301 -10.67 -12.05 21.54
C ASP A 301 -10.70 -12.54 20.07
N ASN A 302 -11.24 -11.79 19.10
CA ASN A 302 -11.37 -12.27 17.71
C ASN A 302 -10.86 -11.25 16.66
N ASN A 303 -9.59 -11.42 16.24
CA ASN A 303 -8.86 -10.51 15.34
C ASN A 303 -9.49 -10.39 13.93
N LEU A 304 -10.19 -11.43 13.44
CA LEU A 304 -10.82 -11.39 12.12
C LEU A 304 -11.98 -10.38 12.07
N LEU A 305 -12.82 -10.35 13.10
CA LEU A 305 -13.93 -9.39 13.22
C LEU A 305 -13.44 -7.95 13.42
N LEU A 306 -12.36 -7.80 14.21
CA LEU A 306 -11.70 -6.51 14.43
C LEU A 306 -11.16 -5.95 13.12
N ASN A 307 -10.44 -6.77 12.35
CA ASN A 307 -9.80 -6.36 11.10
C ASN A 307 -10.80 -6.15 9.97
N ALA A 308 -11.88 -6.95 9.91
CA ALA A 308 -12.94 -6.74 8.93
C ALA A 308 -13.69 -5.41 9.14
N GLY A 309 -13.72 -4.87 10.36
CA GLY A 309 -14.20 -3.51 10.63
C GLY A 309 -15.67 -3.26 10.27
N TRP A 310 -16.53 -4.28 10.29
CA TRP A 310 -17.92 -4.20 9.84
C TRP A 310 -18.71 -3.05 10.49
N GLN A 311 -19.52 -2.34 9.70
CA GLN A 311 -20.40 -1.30 10.24
C GLN A 311 -21.57 -1.93 11.01
N GLU A 312 -22.02 -1.27 12.07
CA GLU A 312 -23.12 -1.77 12.92
C GLU A 312 -24.38 -2.13 12.11
N GLN A 313 -24.72 -1.36 11.08
CA GLN A 313 -25.86 -1.68 10.21
C GLN A 313 -25.68 -2.99 9.42
N GLN A 314 -24.48 -3.25 8.91
CA GLN A 314 -24.18 -4.48 8.15
C GLN A 314 -24.32 -5.71 9.06
N THR A 315 -23.81 -5.60 10.29
CA THR A 315 -23.86 -6.67 11.31
C THR A 315 -25.30 -6.99 11.70
N ARG A 316 -26.15 -5.97 11.93
CA ARG A 316 -27.57 -6.15 12.25
C ARG A 316 -28.36 -6.78 11.11
N THR A 317 -28.01 -6.44 9.87
CA THR A 317 -28.70 -6.95 8.67
C THR A 317 -28.32 -8.40 8.38
N ALA A 318 -27.08 -8.79 8.68
CA ALA A 318 -26.61 -10.15 8.48
C ALA A 318 -27.32 -11.18 9.39
N GLY A 319 -27.81 -10.74 10.55
CA GLY A 319 -28.56 -11.58 11.48
C GLY A 319 -27.69 -12.56 12.28
N PRO A 320 -28.29 -13.29 13.23
CA PRO A 320 -27.57 -14.27 14.04
C PRO A 320 -27.06 -15.44 13.19
N GLY A 321 -25.85 -15.92 13.48
CA GLY A 321 -25.23 -17.03 12.73
C GLY A 321 -24.63 -16.61 11.38
N ALA A 322 -24.50 -15.31 11.11
CA ALA A 322 -23.79 -14.81 9.95
C ALA A 322 -22.30 -15.18 10.01
N ILE A 323 -21.66 -15.34 8.86
CA ILE A 323 -20.27 -15.84 8.76
C ILE A 323 -19.43 -14.80 8.04
N THR A 324 -18.36 -14.34 8.68
CA THR A 324 -17.35 -13.48 8.05
C THR A 324 -16.12 -14.31 7.70
N PHE A 325 -15.51 -14.04 6.54
CA PHE A 325 -14.26 -14.70 6.14
C PHE A 325 -13.38 -13.77 5.29
N SER A 326 -12.10 -14.10 5.08
CA SER A 326 -11.21 -13.26 4.27
C SER A 326 -10.49 -13.99 3.12
N THR A 327 -10.38 -13.34 1.96
CA THR A 327 -9.63 -13.81 0.79
C THR A 327 -8.46 -12.92 0.45
N THR A 328 -7.40 -13.46 -0.14
CA THR A 328 -6.15 -12.72 -0.36
C THR A 328 -5.62 -12.89 -1.80
N VAL A 329 -5.06 -11.83 -2.38
CA VAL A 329 -4.50 -11.76 -3.76
C VAL A 329 -3.06 -11.23 -3.74
N ARG A 330 -2.12 -11.84 -4.49
CA ARG A 330 -0.69 -11.44 -4.57
C ARG A 330 -0.06 -11.59 -5.96
N SER A 331 1.04 -10.89 -6.24
CA SER A 331 1.89 -11.10 -7.43
C SER A 331 2.89 -12.24 -7.22
N ARG A 332 3.32 -12.93 -8.30
CA ARG A 332 4.22 -14.10 -8.23
C ARG A 332 5.61 -13.76 -7.68
N ASP A 333 6.13 -12.56 -7.95
CA ASP A 333 7.51 -12.19 -7.58
C ASP A 333 7.70 -11.94 -6.07
N MET A 334 6.63 -11.90 -5.28
CA MET A 334 6.70 -11.77 -3.80
C MET A 334 6.52 -13.11 -3.08
N LEU A 335 6.76 -14.21 -3.80
CA LEU A 335 6.81 -15.53 -3.20
C LEU A 335 8.09 -15.66 -2.36
N THR A 336 7.87 -15.69 -1.05
CA THR A 336 8.61 -16.52 -0.08
C THR A 336 10.04 -16.11 0.28
N GLU A 337 10.30 -14.94 0.86
CA GLU A 337 11.49 -14.80 1.72
C GLU A 337 11.21 -13.91 2.94
N TRP A 338 11.60 -14.38 4.13
CA TRP A 338 11.67 -13.59 5.37
C TRP A 338 12.84 -12.59 5.34
N ILE A 339 13.33 -12.29 4.14
CA ILE A 339 14.53 -11.53 3.88
C ILE A 339 14.08 -10.23 3.20
N PRO A 340 14.27 -9.06 3.84
CA PRO A 340 14.11 -7.74 3.24
C PRO A 340 14.60 -7.63 1.80
N SER A 341 13.89 -6.89 0.94
CA SER A 341 14.21 -6.72 -0.48
C SER A 341 15.62 -6.17 -0.74
N VAL A 342 16.16 -5.40 0.22
CA VAL A 342 17.53 -4.87 0.28
C VAL A 342 18.60 -5.95 0.26
N VAL A 343 18.32 -7.06 0.93
CA VAL A 343 19.24 -8.19 1.05
C VAL A 343 19.16 -9.00 -0.23
N ALA A 344 17.96 -9.13 -0.78
CA ALA A 344 17.70 -9.89 -1.99
C ALA A 344 18.23 -9.23 -3.30
N GLY A 345 18.87 -8.06 -3.22
CA GLY A 345 19.53 -7.44 -4.37
C GLY A 345 18.58 -7.16 -5.52
N HIS A 346 17.31 -6.86 -5.20
CA HIS A 346 16.26 -6.61 -6.18
C HIS A 346 16.73 -5.53 -7.17
N ASP A 347 16.65 -5.88 -8.45
CA ASP A 347 16.83 -4.93 -9.53
C ASP A 347 15.61 -4.01 -9.50
N ILE A 348 15.69 -2.91 -8.75
CA ILE A 348 14.69 -1.83 -8.62
C ILE A 348 14.24 -1.21 -9.96
N SER A 349 14.74 -1.73 -11.09
CA SER A 349 14.40 -1.24 -12.41
C SER A 349 13.04 -1.73 -12.94
N VAL A 350 12.45 -2.84 -12.44
CA VAL A 350 11.12 -3.25 -12.93
C VAL A 350 10.26 -4.12 -11.98
N ASP A 351 9.87 -3.60 -10.82
CA ASP A 351 8.79 -4.21 -10.04
C ASP A 351 7.43 -3.85 -10.65
N TRP A 352 6.79 -4.78 -11.32
CA TRP A 352 5.43 -4.58 -11.81
C TRP A 352 4.43 -4.68 -10.67
N ARG A 353 3.50 -3.71 -10.58
CA ARG A 353 2.47 -3.68 -9.54
C ARG A 353 1.15 -4.24 -10.06
N VAL A 354 0.42 -4.95 -9.23
CA VAL A 354 -0.98 -5.31 -9.49
C VAL A 354 -1.86 -4.39 -8.65
N ASP A 355 -2.85 -3.74 -9.28
CA ASP A 355 -3.87 -2.92 -8.60
C ASP A 355 -5.25 -3.50 -8.90
N ARG A 356 -6.10 -3.62 -7.89
CA ARG A 356 -7.44 -4.21 -8.03
C ARG A 356 -8.45 -3.19 -8.55
N ILE A 357 -9.11 -3.54 -9.65
CA ILE A 357 -10.21 -2.77 -10.22
C ILE A 357 -11.53 -3.12 -9.52
N ARG A 358 -11.85 -4.42 -9.43
CA ARG A 358 -13.11 -4.93 -8.89
C ARG A 358 -12.91 -6.32 -8.28
N ALA A 359 -13.53 -6.58 -7.12
CA ALA A 359 -13.67 -7.91 -6.53
C ALA A 359 -15.14 -8.25 -6.32
N ARG A 360 -15.52 -9.50 -6.58
CA ARG A 360 -16.86 -10.04 -6.35
C ARG A 360 -16.76 -11.44 -5.75
N ALA A 361 -17.66 -11.75 -4.84
CA ALA A 361 -17.88 -13.10 -4.35
C ALA A 361 -19.37 -13.46 -4.47
N VAL A 362 -19.65 -14.66 -4.97
CA VAL A 362 -21.01 -15.17 -5.17
C VAL A 362 -21.11 -16.55 -4.55
N LEU A 363 -22.19 -16.78 -3.81
CA LEU A 363 -22.56 -18.08 -3.27
C LEU A 363 -23.67 -18.69 -4.12
N SER A 364 -23.47 -19.90 -4.62
CA SER A 364 -24.45 -20.68 -5.36
C SER A 364 -24.66 -22.03 -4.68
N ALA A 365 -25.89 -22.55 -4.72
CA ALA A 365 -26.27 -23.85 -4.19
C ALA A 365 -27.60 -24.28 -4.83
N GLU A 366 -27.87 -25.58 -4.97
CA GLU A 366 -29.14 -26.10 -5.50
C GLU A 366 -30.33 -25.75 -4.59
N SER A 367 -30.10 -25.66 -3.27
CA SER A 367 -31.11 -25.24 -2.29
C SER A 367 -31.44 -23.74 -2.35
N LEU A 368 -30.66 -22.95 -3.08
CA LEU A 368 -30.92 -21.53 -3.28
C LEU A 368 -31.66 -21.28 -4.59
N PRO A 369 -32.71 -20.43 -4.58
CA PRO A 369 -33.48 -20.14 -5.79
C PRO A 369 -32.69 -19.32 -6.83
N GLN A 370 -31.63 -18.64 -6.39
CA GLN A 370 -30.73 -17.85 -7.21
C GLN A 370 -29.39 -17.69 -6.49
N GLU A 371 -28.35 -17.36 -7.26
CA GLU A 371 -27.04 -17.00 -6.72
C GLU A 371 -27.12 -15.79 -5.78
N VAL A 372 -26.38 -15.85 -4.67
CA VAL A 372 -26.38 -14.83 -3.62
C VAL A 372 -25.06 -14.06 -3.68
N PRO A 373 -25.07 -12.77 -4.07
CA PRO A 373 -23.87 -11.93 -4.01
C PRO A 373 -23.50 -11.65 -2.55
N LEU A 374 -22.25 -11.88 -2.18
CA LEU A 374 -21.77 -11.66 -0.82
C LEU A 374 -21.39 -10.20 -0.56
N THR A 375 -21.63 -9.75 0.66
CA THR A 375 -21.25 -8.38 1.06
C THR A 375 -19.75 -8.34 1.35
N ARG A 376 -19.05 -7.35 0.79
CA ARG A 376 -17.63 -7.07 1.04
C ARG A 376 -17.48 -5.98 2.10
N SER A 377 -16.48 -6.08 2.97
CA SER A 377 -16.12 -4.98 3.88
C SER A 377 -15.44 -3.85 3.12
N PHE A 378 -15.89 -2.62 3.39
CA PHE A 378 -15.32 -1.39 2.81
C PHE A 378 -14.39 -0.65 3.79
N THR A 379 -14.40 -1.01 5.07
CA THR A 379 -13.63 -0.35 6.16
C THR A 379 -12.26 -0.96 6.38
N ALA A 380 -12.09 -2.23 5.96
CA ALA A 380 -10.84 -2.98 6.04
C ALA A 380 -9.89 -2.69 4.86
N ALA A 381 -10.32 -1.92 3.86
CA ALA A 381 -9.46 -1.51 2.77
C ALA A 381 -8.37 -0.56 3.31
N ASN A 382 -7.18 -1.12 3.54
CA ASN A 382 -5.91 -0.42 3.74
C ASN A 382 -5.87 0.63 4.87
N ARG A 383 -6.12 0.21 6.12
CA ARG A 383 -5.68 1.02 7.28
C ARG A 383 -4.23 0.78 7.70
N PHE A 384 -3.56 -0.27 7.23
CA PHE A 384 -2.25 -0.69 7.78
C PHE A 384 -1.28 -1.35 6.78
N ALA A 385 -1.10 -0.83 5.56
CA ALA A 385 0.05 -1.21 4.71
C ALA A 385 0.31 -0.16 3.62
N PRO A 386 1.37 0.67 3.73
CA PRO A 386 1.87 1.52 2.64
C PRO A 386 2.62 0.71 1.57
N SER A 387 3.12 -0.46 1.94
CA SER A 387 3.68 -1.49 1.07
C SER A 387 3.06 -2.84 1.48
N ALA A 388 2.55 -3.60 0.52
CA ALA A 388 2.56 -5.07 0.57
C ALA A 388 1.87 -5.60 -0.68
N ALA A 389 2.63 -6.24 -1.54
CA ALA A 389 2.50 -7.64 -1.93
C ALA A 389 1.15 -8.38 -1.96
N VAL A 390 0.22 -8.04 -1.06
CA VAL A 390 -0.87 -8.90 -0.58
C VAL A 390 -2.10 -8.04 -0.27
N GLU A 391 -3.13 -8.09 -1.11
CA GLU A 391 -4.43 -7.45 -0.84
C GLU A 391 -5.40 -8.45 -0.20
N THR A 392 -6.00 -8.10 0.95
CA THR A 392 -6.99 -8.95 1.64
C THR A 392 -8.41 -8.34 1.58
N ASP A 393 -9.39 -9.17 1.27
CA ASP A 393 -10.82 -8.86 1.20
C ASP A 393 -11.60 -9.61 2.26
N TYR A 394 -12.51 -8.93 2.95
CA TYR A 394 -13.40 -9.56 3.94
C TYR A 394 -14.81 -9.64 3.38
N TRP A 395 -15.42 -10.82 3.49
CA TRP A 395 -16.73 -11.16 2.94
C TRP A 395 -17.67 -11.61 4.06
N LEU A 396 -18.97 -11.41 3.83
CA LEU A 396 -20.03 -11.71 4.78
C LEU A 396 -21.13 -12.55 4.13
N ILE A 397 -21.42 -13.68 4.76
CA ILE A 397 -22.56 -14.56 4.46
C ILE A 397 -23.65 -14.29 5.51
N PRO A 398 -24.86 -13.87 5.11
CA PRO A 398 -25.99 -13.71 6.03
C PRO A 398 -26.36 -15.01 6.74
N GLY A 399 -26.77 -14.94 8.01
CA GLY A 399 -27.01 -16.12 8.85
C GLY A 399 -28.22 -16.96 8.40
N ASP A 400 -29.24 -16.33 7.81
CA ASP A 400 -30.38 -17.03 7.21
C ASP A 400 -29.95 -17.86 5.99
N ILE A 401 -29.14 -17.28 5.11
CA ILE A 401 -28.55 -17.99 3.96
C ILE A 401 -27.63 -19.11 4.43
N ALA A 402 -26.72 -18.82 5.37
CA ALA A 402 -25.81 -19.82 5.93
C ALA A 402 -26.57 -21.03 6.50
N SER A 403 -27.67 -20.79 7.23
CA SER A 403 -28.52 -21.86 7.77
C SER A 403 -29.27 -22.66 6.70
N GLN A 404 -29.64 -22.03 5.58
CA GLN A 404 -30.37 -22.69 4.49
C GLN A 404 -29.48 -23.65 3.69
N VAL A 405 -28.22 -23.28 3.50
CA VAL A 405 -27.24 -24.05 2.72
C VAL A 405 -26.34 -24.96 3.56
N ALA A 406 -26.53 -24.98 4.89
CA ALA A 406 -25.68 -25.72 5.84
C ALA A 406 -25.52 -27.22 5.52
N ASP A 407 -26.58 -27.86 5.02
CA ASP A 407 -26.62 -29.29 4.68
C ASP A 407 -26.55 -29.54 3.15
N ASP A 408 -26.18 -28.54 2.36
CA ASP A 408 -26.17 -28.62 0.89
C ASP A 408 -24.74 -28.87 0.35
N ASP A 409 -24.48 -30.10 -0.12
CA ASP A 409 -23.17 -30.47 -0.69
C ASP A 409 -22.86 -29.76 -2.03
N SER A 410 -23.84 -29.07 -2.62
CA SER A 410 -23.68 -28.33 -3.89
C SER A 410 -23.23 -26.88 -3.71
N VAL A 411 -22.96 -26.41 -2.48
CA VAL A 411 -22.49 -25.04 -2.26
C VAL A 411 -21.19 -24.79 -3.03
N ALA A 412 -21.18 -23.73 -3.82
CA ALA A 412 -20.00 -23.19 -4.47
C ALA A 412 -19.86 -21.69 -4.19
N LEU A 413 -18.65 -21.29 -3.81
CA LEU A 413 -18.23 -19.91 -3.68
C LEU A 413 -17.35 -19.54 -4.87
N GLU A 414 -17.81 -18.60 -5.67
CA GLU A 414 -17.06 -18.06 -6.80
C GLU A 414 -16.54 -16.67 -6.47
N PHE A 415 -15.21 -16.50 -6.55
CA PHE A 415 -14.51 -15.24 -6.43
C PHE A 415 -14.06 -14.77 -7.80
N SER A 416 -14.39 -13.53 -8.16
CA SER A 416 -14.01 -12.91 -9.43
C SER A 416 -13.23 -11.62 -9.16
N TYR A 417 -12.03 -11.54 -9.71
CA TYR A 417 -11.14 -10.37 -9.62
C TYR A 417 -10.84 -9.79 -10.99
N ASP A 418 -11.06 -8.49 -11.14
CA ASP A 418 -10.55 -7.69 -12.25
C ASP A 418 -9.41 -6.80 -11.73
N MET A 419 -8.25 -6.88 -12.37
CA MET A 419 -7.00 -6.27 -11.91
C MET A 419 -6.27 -5.57 -13.05
N SER A 420 -5.41 -4.62 -12.73
CA SER A 420 -4.48 -3.98 -13.66
C SER A 420 -3.04 -4.26 -13.27
N LEU A 421 -2.19 -4.48 -14.27
CA LEU A 421 -0.75 -4.57 -14.14
C LEU A 421 -0.14 -3.21 -14.51
N LEU A 422 0.67 -2.67 -13.60
CA LEU A 422 1.29 -1.36 -13.71
C LEU A 422 2.81 -1.50 -13.86
N SER A 423 3.37 -0.82 -14.85
CA SER A 423 4.82 -0.69 -15.02
C SER A 423 5.33 0.56 -14.30
N PRO A 424 6.47 0.48 -13.59
CA PRO A 424 7.10 1.64 -12.97
C PRO A 424 8.00 2.38 -13.97
N VAL A 425 8.07 3.70 -13.80
CA VAL A 425 9.12 4.57 -14.32
C VAL A 425 9.65 5.39 -13.16
N SER A 426 10.80 4.98 -12.63
CA SER A 426 11.37 5.52 -11.40
C SER A 426 12.44 6.60 -11.66
N HIS A 427 12.47 7.62 -10.80
CA HIS A 427 13.42 8.72 -10.84
C HIS A 427 13.95 8.99 -9.43
N GLU A 428 15.26 9.24 -9.29
CA GLU A 428 15.80 9.77 -8.03
C GLU A 428 15.49 11.27 -7.91
N LEU A 429 14.92 11.67 -6.77
CA LEU A 429 14.63 13.06 -6.44
C LEU A 429 15.45 13.50 -5.20
N PRO A 430 16.32 14.52 -5.32
CA PRO A 430 16.99 15.11 -4.17
C PRO A 430 16.03 15.75 -3.18
N VAL A 431 16.34 15.65 -1.88
CA VAL A 431 15.57 16.26 -0.78
C VAL A 431 16.24 17.56 -0.34
N ASP A 432 16.25 18.54 -1.24
CA ASP A 432 16.88 19.86 -1.05
C ASP A 432 15.90 21.04 -1.22
N GLY A 433 14.62 20.74 -1.46
CA GLY A 433 13.57 21.73 -1.70
C GLY A 433 13.57 22.33 -3.12
N GLU A 434 14.52 21.98 -3.98
CA GLU A 434 14.60 22.48 -5.35
C GLU A 434 13.63 21.75 -6.29
N ILE A 435 13.27 22.40 -7.41
CA ILE A 435 12.31 21.86 -8.37
C ILE A 435 13.03 21.12 -9.51
N TYR A 436 12.67 19.85 -9.69
CA TYR A 436 13.15 18.96 -10.75
C TYR A 436 12.03 18.63 -11.74
N ASN A 437 12.33 18.52 -13.03
CA ASN A 437 11.34 18.23 -14.06
C ASN A 437 11.52 16.82 -14.63
N PHE A 438 10.47 16.01 -14.54
CA PHE A 438 10.40 14.66 -15.10
C PHE A 438 9.31 14.58 -16.16
N PRO A 439 9.52 13.89 -17.30
CA PRO A 439 8.51 13.74 -18.34
C PRO A 439 7.20 13.10 -17.84
N GLU A 440 7.31 12.10 -16.97
CA GLU A 440 6.18 11.31 -16.46
C GLU A 440 5.50 11.97 -15.25
N LEU A 441 6.21 12.79 -14.48
CA LEU A 441 5.72 13.31 -13.18
C LEU A 441 5.53 14.83 -13.17
N GLY A 442 6.05 15.55 -14.16
CA GLY A 442 6.02 17.00 -14.21
C GLY A 442 7.09 17.64 -13.33
N ALA A 443 6.78 18.80 -12.74
CA ALA A 443 7.67 19.50 -11.83
C ALA A 443 7.49 18.98 -10.41
N CYS A 444 8.53 18.40 -9.82
CA CYS A 444 8.53 17.79 -8.50
C CYS A 444 9.58 18.42 -7.60
N LYS A 445 9.30 18.50 -6.30
CA LYS A 445 10.24 18.88 -5.24
C LYS A 445 10.03 18.01 -4.00
N ALA A 446 11.06 17.84 -3.19
CA ALA A 446 11.00 17.14 -1.91
C ALA A 446 11.69 17.97 -0.82
N GLU A 447 11.05 18.09 0.35
CA GLU A 447 11.54 18.90 1.48
C GLU A 447 11.45 18.10 2.78
N LEU A 448 12.53 18.11 3.57
CA LEU A 448 12.62 17.41 4.85
C LEU A 448 12.08 18.28 5.99
N ASP A 449 11.02 17.83 6.66
CA ASP A 449 10.61 18.36 7.96
C ASP A 449 11.28 17.57 9.09
N SER A 450 12.38 18.12 9.58
CA SER A 450 13.13 17.54 10.70
C SER A 450 12.36 17.44 12.03
N ASN A 451 11.31 18.24 12.24
CA ASN A 451 10.54 18.20 13.48
C ASN A 451 9.46 17.12 13.45
N ALA A 452 8.82 16.96 12.29
CA ALA A 452 7.80 15.93 12.06
C ALA A 452 8.41 14.57 11.70
N ASN A 453 9.71 14.52 11.39
CA ASN A 453 10.39 13.35 10.84
C ASN A 453 9.68 12.85 9.58
N THR A 454 9.47 13.77 8.63
CA THR A 454 8.79 13.49 7.35
C THR A 454 9.48 14.16 6.18
N ILE A 455 9.30 13.60 4.97
CA ILE A 455 9.66 14.27 3.72
C ILE A 455 8.38 14.56 2.95
N ASP A 456 8.10 15.83 2.74
CA ASP A 456 6.97 16.29 1.94
C ASP A 456 7.38 16.43 0.49
N ILE A 457 6.61 15.80 -0.39
CA ILE A 457 6.89 15.71 -1.83
C ILE A 457 5.72 16.32 -2.56
N GLU A 458 6.00 17.22 -3.49
CA GLU A 458 4.99 17.89 -4.29
C GLU A 458 5.33 17.79 -5.77
N CYS A 459 4.45 17.18 -6.55
CA CYS A 459 4.56 17.06 -8.00
C CYS A 459 3.39 17.72 -8.71
N THR A 460 3.66 18.56 -9.71
CA THR A 460 2.66 19.21 -10.56
C THR A 460 2.89 18.87 -12.02
N LYS A 461 1.88 18.25 -12.66
CA LYS A 461 1.90 17.88 -14.07
C LYS A 461 0.70 18.43 -14.83
N ARG A 462 0.92 18.75 -16.11
CA ARG A 462 -0.12 19.09 -17.08
C ARG A 462 -0.22 17.97 -18.13
N GLY A 463 -1.43 17.62 -18.53
CA GLY A 463 -1.69 16.59 -19.54
C GLY A 463 -1.90 15.21 -18.91
N ALA A 464 -1.58 14.16 -19.67
CA ALA A 464 -1.72 12.77 -19.23
C ALA A 464 -0.92 12.53 -17.94
N TYR A 465 -1.61 12.14 -16.87
CA TYR A 465 -0.98 11.77 -15.61
C TYR A 465 -0.72 10.27 -15.56
N PRO A 466 0.34 9.78 -14.89
CA PRO A 466 0.47 8.36 -14.60
C PRO A 466 -0.74 7.85 -13.83
N ALA A 467 -0.99 6.55 -13.92
CA ALA A 467 -2.10 5.92 -13.22
C ALA A 467 -1.93 6.06 -11.70
N LEU A 468 -0.69 5.95 -11.23
CA LEU A 468 -0.32 6.15 -9.83
C LEU A 468 1.07 6.81 -9.76
N VAL A 469 1.29 7.60 -8.72
CA VAL A 469 2.63 8.03 -8.31
C VAL A 469 2.90 7.51 -6.92
N SER A 470 4.09 6.95 -6.73
CA SER A 470 4.60 6.54 -5.43
C SER A 470 5.93 7.21 -5.15
N ALA A 471 6.26 7.36 -3.88
CA ALA A 471 7.58 7.75 -3.42
C ALA A 471 8.04 6.77 -2.34
N GLU A 472 9.35 6.55 -2.21
CA GLU A 472 9.96 5.73 -1.16
C GLU A 472 11.38 6.22 -0.86
N LEU A 473 11.85 5.92 0.34
CA LEU A 473 13.25 6.08 0.71
C LEU A 473 14.08 5.02 -0.02
N ILE A 474 15.21 5.41 -0.61
CA ILE A 474 16.05 4.50 -1.40
C ILE A 474 16.59 3.40 -0.48
N GLY A 475 16.31 2.15 -0.85
CA GLY A 475 16.67 0.98 -0.05
C GLY A 475 15.69 0.67 1.09
N LEU A 476 14.54 1.34 1.18
CA LEU A 476 13.55 1.09 2.22
C LEU A 476 12.16 1.06 1.59
N GLU A 477 11.86 0.01 0.84
CA GLU A 477 10.62 -0.12 0.05
C GLU A 477 9.36 -0.04 0.92
N ASP A 478 9.44 -0.48 2.18
CA ASP A 478 8.31 -0.38 3.10
C ASP A 478 7.97 1.05 3.54
N SER A 479 8.84 2.01 3.24
CA SER A 479 8.51 3.43 3.39
C SER A 479 7.63 3.96 2.26
N ARG A 480 7.32 3.15 1.24
CA ARG A 480 6.60 3.58 0.05
C ARG A 480 5.25 4.20 0.40
N VAL A 481 4.98 5.36 -0.17
CA VAL A 481 3.67 6.04 -0.07
C VAL A 481 3.10 6.32 -1.45
N ASP A 482 1.81 6.08 -1.58
CA ASP A 482 1.08 6.22 -2.84
C ASP A 482 0.19 7.46 -2.87
N SER A 483 0.05 8.03 -4.07
CA SER A 483 -0.79 9.21 -4.30
C SER A 483 -2.29 8.97 -4.15
N TYR A 484 -2.73 7.72 -4.30
CA TYR A 484 -4.13 7.31 -4.19
C TYR A 484 -4.24 5.87 -3.70
N PHE A 485 -5.38 5.56 -3.06
CA PHE A 485 -5.74 4.18 -2.70
C PHE A 485 -6.05 3.27 -3.90
N ARG A 486 -6.29 3.83 -5.10
CA ARG A 486 -6.54 3.09 -6.34
C ARG A 486 -5.94 3.83 -7.54
N ALA A 487 -5.56 3.10 -8.58
CA ALA A 487 -5.04 3.69 -9.81
C ALA A 487 -6.08 4.53 -10.58
N ASN A 488 -5.60 5.55 -11.29
CA ASN A 488 -6.41 6.35 -12.21
C ASN A 488 -6.53 5.63 -13.56
N PHE A 489 -7.73 5.13 -13.87
CA PHE A 489 -8.01 4.43 -15.14
C PHE A 489 -8.49 5.37 -16.25
N THR A 490 -8.30 6.69 -16.10
CA THR A 490 -8.67 7.67 -17.13
C THR A 490 -7.68 7.63 -18.29
N PRO A 491 -8.12 7.41 -19.53
CA PRO A 491 -7.26 7.47 -20.70
C PRO A 491 -6.54 8.83 -20.81
N GLY A 492 -5.22 8.82 -21.02
CA GLY A 492 -4.41 10.04 -21.03
C GLY A 492 -4.84 11.12 -22.05
N TRP A 493 -5.50 10.73 -23.15
CA TRP A 493 -6.04 11.69 -24.13
C TRP A 493 -7.21 12.53 -23.59
N LEU A 494 -7.93 12.07 -22.57
CA LEU A 494 -8.97 12.83 -21.89
C LEU A 494 -8.40 13.87 -20.92
N GLU A 495 -7.17 13.66 -20.46
CA GLU A 495 -6.50 14.50 -19.48
C GLU A 495 -5.56 15.54 -20.12
N ALA A 496 -5.48 15.59 -21.45
CA ALA A 496 -4.50 16.40 -22.20
C ALA A 496 -4.50 17.91 -21.86
N ILE A 497 -5.61 18.46 -21.37
CA ILE A 497 -5.74 19.87 -20.95
C ILE A 497 -5.81 20.04 -19.42
N GLY A 498 -5.80 18.93 -18.70
CA GLY A 498 -5.88 18.85 -17.25
C GLY A 498 -4.57 19.23 -16.58
N ARG A 499 -4.65 19.67 -15.33
CA ARG A 499 -3.53 19.77 -14.40
C ARG A 499 -3.85 18.92 -13.19
N LYS A 500 -2.85 18.18 -12.71
CA LYS A 500 -2.93 17.43 -11.48
C LYS A 500 -1.74 17.78 -10.59
N GLN A 501 -2.03 17.94 -9.30
CA GLN A 501 -1.04 18.14 -8.25
C GLN A 501 -1.13 16.93 -7.32
N THR A 502 0.02 16.36 -7.02
CA THR A 502 0.18 15.21 -6.16
C THR A 502 1.06 15.60 -4.99
N ARG A 503 0.60 15.28 -3.79
CA ARG A 503 1.35 15.48 -2.56
C ARG A 503 1.50 14.13 -1.89
N LEU A 504 2.72 13.82 -1.48
CA LEU A 504 3.08 12.59 -0.77
C LEU A 504 3.90 13.00 0.45
N THR A 505 3.79 12.25 1.54
CA THR A 505 4.58 12.47 2.74
C THR A 505 5.20 11.14 3.14
N LEU A 506 6.53 11.03 3.03
CA LEU A 506 7.28 9.89 3.54
C LEU A 506 7.50 10.08 5.04
N THR A 507 7.38 9.00 5.81
CA THR A 507 7.62 9.00 7.25
C THR A 507 8.96 8.34 7.58
N SER A 508 9.52 8.70 8.73
CA SER A 508 10.74 8.08 9.26
C SER A 508 12.00 8.21 8.36
N PRO A 509 12.27 9.36 7.72
CA PRO A 509 13.48 9.59 6.92
C PRO A 509 14.78 9.52 7.72
N SER A 510 14.73 9.51 9.05
CA SER A 510 15.88 9.31 9.93
C SER A 510 16.38 7.86 10.01
N LEU A 511 15.64 6.90 9.46
CA LEU A 511 16.04 5.49 9.45
C LEU A 511 17.22 5.20 8.52
N VAL A 512 17.37 5.99 7.46
CA VAL A 512 18.32 5.75 6.34
C VAL A 512 18.86 7.08 5.79
N ASP A 513 19.82 7.03 4.87
CA ASP A 513 20.23 8.23 4.12
C ASP A 513 19.07 8.68 3.22
N SER A 514 18.43 9.77 3.63
CA SER A 514 17.27 10.35 2.97
C SER A 514 17.61 11.62 2.18
N SER A 515 18.88 11.80 1.80
CA SER A 515 19.30 12.88 0.90
C SER A 515 18.67 12.77 -0.49
N ARG A 516 18.24 11.57 -0.87
CA ARG A 516 17.49 11.27 -2.09
C ARG A 516 16.38 10.27 -1.79
N ILE A 517 15.32 10.38 -2.57
CA ILE A 517 14.19 9.45 -2.55
C ILE A 517 13.98 8.88 -3.96
N LEU A 518 13.36 7.70 -4.04
CA LEU A 518 12.88 7.16 -5.29
C LEU A 518 11.45 7.61 -5.52
N LEU A 519 11.19 8.22 -6.67
CA LEU A 519 9.87 8.71 -7.07
C LEU A 519 9.46 7.99 -8.35
N SER A 520 8.38 7.22 -8.28
CA SER A 520 7.96 6.32 -9.37
C SER A 520 6.62 6.71 -9.96
N ALA A 521 6.59 6.83 -11.28
CA ALA A 521 5.37 6.96 -12.08
C ALA A 521 4.92 5.58 -12.56
N TRP A 522 3.69 5.18 -12.21
CA TRP A 522 3.12 3.90 -12.59
C TRP A 522 2.15 4.06 -13.74
N ASN A 523 2.33 3.27 -14.81
CA ASN A 523 1.44 3.29 -15.97
C ASN A 523 0.71 1.95 -16.10
N ILE A 524 -0.58 1.98 -16.45
CA ILE A 524 -1.33 0.73 -16.70
C ILE A 524 -0.91 0.18 -18.05
N GLU A 525 -0.37 -1.03 -18.04
CA GLU A 525 0.06 -1.75 -19.25
C GLU A 525 -0.95 -2.83 -19.63
N ARG A 526 -1.62 -3.44 -18.64
CA ARG A 526 -2.54 -4.55 -18.88
C ARG A 526 -3.67 -4.62 -17.87
N VAL A 527 -4.83 -5.11 -18.30
CA VAL A 527 -6.01 -5.39 -17.47
C VAL A 527 -6.40 -6.86 -17.61
N VAL A 528 -6.43 -7.57 -16.48
CA VAL A 528 -6.57 -9.02 -16.37
C VAL A 528 -7.82 -9.37 -15.54
N SER A 529 -8.53 -10.44 -15.90
CA SER A 529 -9.60 -11.02 -15.08
C SER A 529 -9.21 -12.43 -14.67
N ARG A 530 -9.49 -12.79 -13.43
CA ARG A 530 -9.25 -14.12 -12.87
C ARG A 530 -10.42 -14.53 -11.99
N GLN A 531 -10.71 -15.82 -11.97
CA GLN A 531 -11.77 -16.42 -11.16
C GLN A 531 -11.20 -17.57 -10.34
N LEU A 532 -11.70 -17.72 -9.13
CA LEU A 532 -11.39 -18.81 -8.22
C LEU A 532 -12.71 -19.37 -7.70
N THR A 533 -12.85 -20.69 -7.70
CA THR A 533 -14.05 -21.36 -7.17
C THR A 533 -13.64 -22.26 -6.01
N SER A 534 -14.43 -22.26 -4.94
CA SER A 534 -14.27 -23.13 -3.78
C SER A 534 -15.61 -23.81 -3.46
N SER A 535 -15.56 -25.05 -2.98
CA SER A 535 -16.74 -25.84 -2.61
C SER A 535 -17.00 -25.78 -1.10
N GLY A 536 -18.26 -25.71 -0.70
CA GLY A 536 -18.70 -25.73 0.71
C GLY A 536 -18.90 -24.35 1.36
N LEU A 537 -19.50 -24.35 2.55
CA LEU A 537 -19.66 -23.16 3.40
C LEU A 537 -18.45 -22.97 4.33
N PRO A 538 -18.04 -21.71 4.60
CA PRO A 538 -17.15 -21.42 5.72
C PRO A 538 -17.93 -21.59 7.03
N ASP A 539 -17.31 -22.15 8.07
CA ASP A 539 -17.87 -22.28 9.42
C ASP A 539 -16.77 -21.99 10.46
N ASP A 540 -17.11 -21.84 11.74
CA ASP A 540 -16.20 -21.52 12.87
C ASP A 540 -14.99 -22.44 12.98
N ALA A 541 -15.15 -23.66 12.48
CA ALA A 541 -14.10 -24.65 12.43
C ALA A 541 -13.30 -24.57 11.13
N ILE A 542 -13.90 -24.28 9.96
CA ILE A 542 -13.35 -24.55 8.61
C ILE A 542 -12.95 -23.26 7.88
N ALA A 543 -11.67 -23.16 7.50
CA ALA A 543 -11.19 -22.22 6.50
C ALA A 543 -11.42 -22.80 5.08
N LEU A 544 -11.89 -22.00 4.10
CA LEU A 544 -12.15 -22.47 2.73
C LEU A 544 -10.84 -22.81 2.02
N CYS A 545 -10.54 -24.09 1.82
CA CYS A 545 -9.36 -24.55 1.11
C CYS A 545 -9.73 -24.90 -0.35
N PRO A 546 -9.07 -24.34 -1.37
CA PRO A 546 -9.30 -24.76 -2.76
C PRO A 546 -8.63 -26.10 -3.12
N LEU A 547 -8.17 -26.88 -2.13
CA LEU A 547 -7.58 -28.21 -2.35
C LEU A 547 -8.55 -29.29 -1.87
N THR A 548 -8.93 -30.17 -2.79
CA THR A 548 -9.88 -31.26 -2.64
C THR A 548 -9.57 -32.21 -1.48
N GLU A 549 -10.65 -32.52 -0.75
CA GLU A 549 -11.02 -33.70 0.04
C GLU A 549 -10.16 -34.12 1.25
N ASP A 550 -10.90 -34.26 2.36
CA ASP A 550 -10.57 -34.93 3.62
C ASP A 550 -9.63 -34.21 4.60
N SER A 551 -10.17 -33.27 5.39
CA SER A 551 -9.78 -33.12 6.80
C SER A 551 -10.81 -32.32 7.61
N PRO A 552 -11.25 -32.81 8.78
CA PRO A 552 -12.03 -32.02 9.72
C PRO A 552 -11.16 -30.90 10.27
N THR A 553 -11.75 -29.73 10.41
CA THR A 553 -11.05 -28.54 10.83
C THR A 553 -11.30 -28.27 12.32
N LEU A 554 -10.30 -27.69 12.98
CA LEU A 554 -10.39 -27.23 14.35
C LEU A 554 -9.91 -25.79 14.36
N SER A 555 -10.56 -24.94 15.15
CA SER A 555 -10.23 -23.51 15.24
C SER A 555 -8.87 -23.31 15.91
N MET A 556 -7.99 -22.53 15.28
CA MET A 556 -6.74 -22.04 15.89
C MET A 556 -6.98 -21.19 17.14
N GLN A 557 -8.19 -20.69 17.39
CA GLN A 557 -8.52 -19.91 18.59
C GLN A 557 -8.72 -20.78 19.84
N GLN A 558 -8.85 -22.10 19.69
CA GLN A 558 -8.96 -23.04 20.82
C GLN A 558 -7.61 -23.63 21.25
N SER A 559 -6.52 -23.04 20.80
CA SER A 559 -5.21 -23.66 20.86
C SER A 559 -4.48 -23.32 22.17
N ASN A 560 -3.83 -24.31 22.76
CA ASN A 560 -3.12 -24.20 24.05
C ASN A 560 -1.75 -23.51 23.91
N TRP A 561 -1.56 -22.59 22.96
CA TRP A 561 -0.22 -22.07 22.67
C TRP A 561 0.32 -21.29 23.86
N ARG A 562 1.49 -21.67 24.36
CA ARG A 562 2.12 -21.02 25.52
C ARG A 562 3.63 -21.12 25.42
N ASP A 563 4.29 -20.00 25.70
CA ASP A 563 5.70 -20.05 26.08
C ASP A 563 5.81 -20.75 27.45
N SER A 564 6.53 -21.88 27.45
CA SER A 564 6.74 -22.72 28.63
C SER A 564 8.16 -22.60 29.19
N SER A 565 9.01 -21.79 28.56
CA SER A 565 10.40 -21.63 28.99
C SER A 565 10.48 -20.86 30.32
N PRO A 566 11.28 -21.34 31.30
CA PRO A 566 11.35 -20.76 32.64
C PRO A 566 12.28 -19.54 32.70
N HIS A 567 12.08 -18.53 31.85
CA HIS A 567 12.82 -17.26 31.89
C HIS A 567 12.10 -16.16 32.67
N GLU A 568 12.88 -15.17 33.09
CA GLU A 568 12.36 -13.87 33.49
C GLU A 568 12.43 -12.89 32.31
N VAL A 569 11.29 -12.29 31.97
CA VAL A 569 11.21 -11.22 30.96
C VAL A 569 11.46 -9.88 31.63
N SER A 570 12.44 -9.13 31.13
CA SER A 570 12.73 -7.77 31.58
C SER A 570 12.78 -6.80 30.41
N SER A 571 12.37 -5.55 30.65
CA SER A 571 12.52 -4.46 29.68
C SER A 571 13.65 -3.56 30.16
N ILE A 572 14.78 -3.54 29.46
CA ILE A 572 16.00 -2.82 29.85
C ILE A 572 16.16 -1.54 29.03
N ALA A 573 16.36 -0.41 29.70
CA ALA A 573 16.63 0.86 29.01
C ALA A 573 18.07 0.89 28.46
N VAL A 574 18.20 1.13 27.16
CA VAL A 574 19.51 1.19 26.48
C VAL A 574 19.87 2.58 25.93
N GLU A 575 18.86 3.44 25.81
CA GLU A 575 18.96 4.84 25.43
C GLU A 575 17.74 5.57 26.02
N GLN A 576 17.76 6.90 26.08
CA GLN A 576 16.60 7.67 26.47
C GLN A 576 15.39 7.34 25.57
N GLY A 577 14.35 6.75 26.15
CA GLY A 577 13.14 6.36 25.41
C GLY A 577 13.24 5.04 24.66
N VAL A 578 14.38 4.35 24.67
CA VAL A 578 14.57 3.04 24.03
C VAL A 578 14.77 1.98 25.10
N ARG A 579 13.90 0.98 25.10
CA ARG A 579 13.98 -0.20 25.96
C ARG A 579 13.95 -1.48 25.14
N LEU A 580 14.77 -2.45 25.50
CA LEU A 580 14.84 -3.75 24.87
C LEU A 580 14.30 -4.83 25.78
N GLU A 581 13.61 -5.80 25.21
CA GLU A 581 13.26 -7.03 25.88
C GLU A 581 14.50 -7.92 26.05
N VAL A 582 14.62 -8.48 27.25
CA VAL A 582 15.70 -9.37 27.64
C VAL A 582 15.12 -10.53 28.43
N LEU A 583 15.45 -11.74 28.00
CA LEU A 583 15.08 -12.99 28.66
C LEU A 583 16.28 -13.49 29.47
N ASP A 584 16.04 -13.78 30.74
CA ASP A 584 17.07 -14.15 31.70
C ASP A 584 16.79 -15.55 32.27
N TRP A 585 17.71 -16.50 32.03
CA TRP A 585 17.69 -17.85 32.58
C TRP A 585 18.82 -18.06 33.61
N ARG A 586 19.43 -16.99 34.13
CA ARG A 586 20.54 -17.11 35.08
C ARG A 586 20.09 -17.82 36.36
N ASN A 587 20.89 -18.80 36.77
CA ASN A 587 20.66 -19.51 38.01
C ASN A 587 21.37 -18.79 39.16
N ALA A 588 20.59 -18.25 40.11
CA ALA A 588 21.11 -17.56 41.29
C ALA A 588 21.99 -18.45 42.19
N GLU A 589 21.94 -19.79 42.04
CA GLU A 589 22.78 -20.74 42.77
C GLU A 589 24.22 -20.81 42.21
N HIS A 590 24.46 -20.34 40.98
CA HIS A 590 25.75 -20.37 40.29
C HIS A 590 26.15 -18.99 39.72
N PRO A 591 26.29 -17.96 40.56
CA PRO A 591 26.58 -16.59 40.10
C PRO A 591 27.95 -16.45 39.42
N ASP A 592 28.89 -17.35 39.69
CA ASP A 592 30.25 -17.34 39.14
C ASP A 592 30.39 -18.17 37.84
N ALA A 593 29.31 -18.80 37.36
CA ALA A 593 29.34 -19.56 36.11
C ALA A 593 29.54 -18.63 34.89
N PRO A 594 30.24 -19.08 33.84
CA PRO A 594 30.38 -18.32 32.60
C PRO A 594 29.04 -17.82 32.07
N THR A 595 28.99 -16.58 31.59
CA THR A 595 27.77 -15.98 31.05
C THR A 595 27.74 -16.10 29.52
N LEU A 596 26.64 -16.57 28.96
CA LEU A 596 26.33 -16.59 27.54
C LEU A 596 25.32 -15.49 27.23
N MET A 597 25.67 -14.59 26.32
CA MET A 597 24.78 -13.53 25.80
C MET A 597 24.35 -13.91 24.39
N LEU A 598 23.06 -14.18 24.18
CA LEU A 598 22.51 -14.72 22.94
C LEU A 598 21.81 -13.63 22.12
N LEU A 599 22.15 -13.51 20.82
CA LEU A 599 21.60 -12.55 19.88
C LEU A 599 20.85 -13.24 18.73
N PRO A 600 19.53 -13.04 18.61
CA PRO A 600 18.72 -13.71 17.59
C PRO A 600 18.97 -13.16 16.19
N GLY A 601 18.51 -13.91 15.19
CA GLY A 601 18.51 -13.53 13.78
C GLY A 601 17.63 -12.33 13.44
N LEU A 602 17.57 -11.96 12.16
CA LEU A 602 16.79 -10.83 11.68
C LEU A 602 15.29 -11.11 11.85
N GLY A 603 14.56 -10.18 12.45
CA GLY A 603 13.12 -10.35 12.72
C GLY A 603 12.78 -11.40 13.77
N ALA A 604 13.77 -12.09 14.33
CA ALA A 604 13.60 -13.04 15.41
C ALA A 604 13.76 -12.37 16.78
N THR A 605 13.25 -13.02 17.82
CA THR A 605 13.27 -12.52 19.20
C THR A 605 14.16 -13.38 20.09
N ALA A 606 14.39 -12.94 21.33
CA ALA A 606 15.10 -13.73 22.33
C ALA A 606 14.46 -15.12 22.56
N HIS A 607 13.16 -15.28 22.28
CA HIS A 607 12.43 -16.54 22.40
C HIS A 607 12.88 -17.61 21.41
N SER A 608 13.64 -17.24 20.37
CA SER A 608 14.34 -18.20 19.51
C SER A 608 15.21 -19.19 20.29
N TYR A 609 15.64 -18.82 21.50
CA TYR A 609 16.50 -19.64 22.35
C TYR A 609 15.75 -20.37 23.47
N ASP A 610 14.42 -20.28 23.55
CA ASP A 610 13.62 -20.79 24.67
C ASP A 610 13.92 -22.26 25.02
N GLU A 611 14.20 -23.11 24.02
CA GLU A 611 14.50 -24.53 24.24
C GLU A 611 15.98 -24.77 24.61
N ILE A 612 16.93 -24.20 23.85
CA ILE A 612 18.37 -24.43 24.06
C ILE A 612 18.91 -23.70 25.30
N ALA A 613 18.35 -22.54 25.64
CA ALA A 613 18.75 -21.76 26.81
C ALA A 613 18.49 -22.53 28.11
N VAL A 614 17.41 -23.31 28.19
CA VAL A 614 17.13 -24.17 29.36
C VAL A 614 18.25 -25.18 29.60
N LYS A 615 18.72 -25.84 28.53
CA LYS A 615 19.80 -26.84 28.61
C LYS A 615 21.13 -26.18 28.98
N LEU A 616 21.45 -25.04 28.35
CA LEU A 616 22.65 -24.28 28.66
C LEU A 616 22.63 -23.72 30.09
N SER A 617 21.45 -23.35 30.61
CA SER A 617 21.28 -22.79 31.96
C SER A 617 21.57 -23.78 33.09
N GLU A 618 21.66 -25.09 32.79
CA GLU A 618 22.08 -26.09 33.77
C GLU A 618 23.54 -25.89 34.21
N GLN A 619 24.39 -25.31 33.36
CA GLN A 619 25.83 -25.16 33.60
C GLN A 619 26.32 -23.71 33.48
N TYR A 620 25.58 -22.85 32.78
CA TYR A 620 25.99 -21.49 32.45
C TYR A 620 24.92 -20.46 32.83
N ASN A 621 25.35 -19.21 32.94
CA ASN A 621 24.44 -18.07 33.09
C ASN A 621 23.97 -17.65 31.69
N VAL A 622 22.70 -17.82 31.34
CA VAL A 622 22.21 -17.55 29.97
C VAL A 622 21.29 -16.34 29.95
N VAL A 623 21.56 -15.41 29.04
CA VAL A 623 20.76 -14.21 28.79
C VAL A 623 20.58 -14.05 27.28
N ALA A 624 19.37 -13.74 26.82
CA ALA A 624 19.11 -13.41 25.42
C ALA A 624 18.41 -12.06 25.31
N MET A 625 18.66 -11.30 24.24
CA MET A 625 17.99 -10.01 24.01
C MET A 625 17.27 -9.96 22.68
N THR A 626 16.12 -9.29 22.67
CA THR A 626 15.40 -8.93 21.45
C THR A 626 15.92 -7.58 20.97
N ARG A 627 16.39 -7.52 19.72
CA ARG A 627 16.96 -6.31 19.10
C ARG A 627 15.93 -5.17 19.00
N ARG A 628 16.38 -3.91 19.03
CA ARG A 628 15.53 -2.76 18.67
C ARG A 628 14.91 -2.97 17.28
N GLY A 629 13.69 -2.47 17.05
CA GLY A 629 12.97 -2.70 15.80
C GLY A 629 12.14 -4.00 15.77
N THR A 630 12.40 -4.95 16.68
CA THR A 630 11.80 -6.29 16.67
C THR A 630 11.07 -6.58 17.99
N GLY A 631 10.02 -7.41 17.93
CA GLY A 631 9.30 -7.96 19.08
C GLY A 631 8.77 -6.91 20.05
N ALA A 632 8.88 -7.19 21.35
CA ALA A 632 8.50 -6.26 22.41
C ALA A 632 9.52 -5.13 22.64
N SER A 633 10.66 -5.16 21.96
CA SER A 633 11.64 -4.08 22.02
C SER A 633 11.14 -2.81 21.34
N SER A 634 11.68 -1.68 21.81
CA SER A 634 11.40 -0.36 21.26
C SER A 634 11.82 -0.27 19.79
N LYS A 635 11.07 0.53 19.03
CA LYS A 635 11.25 0.74 17.59
C LYS A 635 11.59 2.22 17.35
N PRO A 636 12.78 2.69 17.77
CA PRO A 636 13.16 4.09 17.60
C PRO A 636 13.31 4.46 16.13
N ASP A 637 13.16 5.73 15.79
CA ASP A 637 13.24 6.19 14.40
C ASP A 637 14.68 6.19 13.81
N ARG A 638 15.68 5.68 14.55
CA ARG A 638 17.10 5.68 14.16
C ARG A 638 17.92 4.65 14.93
N GLY A 639 19.16 4.45 14.49
CA GLY A 639 20.18 3.72 15.24
C GLY A 639 20.20 2.23 14.94
N TYR A 640 20.03 1.85 13.68
CA TYR A 640 20.00 0.45 13.21
C TYR A 640 21.34 0.00 12.61
N GLU A 641 22.36 0.86 12.64
CA GLU A 641 23.72 0.50 12.22
C GLU A 641 24.34 -0.50 13.20
N ALA A 642 25.16 -1.43 12.70
CA ALA A 642 25.81 -2.47 13.51
C ALA A 642 26.52 -1.93 14.77
N ALA A 643 27.07 -0.71 14.70
CA ALA A 643 27.69 -0.05 15.84
C ALA A 643 26.70 0.27 16.98
N ARG A 644 25.51 0.79 16.65
CA ARG A 644 24.48 1.11 17.63
C ARG A 644 23.83 -0.15 18.19
N LEU A 645 23.62 -1.16 17.34
CA LEU A 645 23.14 -2.46 17.77
C LEU A 645 24.12 -3.11 18.76
N GLY A 646 25.44 -3.04 18.50
CA GLY A 646 26.46 -3.49 19.45
C GLY A 646 26.46 -2.71 20.77
N GLN A 647 26.26 -1.39 20.73
CA GLN A 647 26.14 -0.58 21.96
C GLN A 647 24.96 -0.99 22.84
N ASP A 648 23.86 -1.45 22.26
CA ASP A 648 22.73 -1.95 23.02
C ASP A 648 23.09 -3.21 23.80
N VAL A 649 23.85 -4.13 23.19
CA VAL A 649 24.35 -5.33 23.86
C VAL A 649 25.17 -4.95 25.08
N LEU A 650 26.11 -4.00 24.92
CA LEU A 650 26.95 -3.51 26.02
C LEU A 650 26.12 -2.87 27.13
N GLN A 651 25.10 -2.08 26.78
CA GLN A 651 24.25 -1.42 27.77
C GLN A 651 23.32 -2.38 28.51
N VAL A 652 22.84 -3.45 27.83
CA VAL A 652 22.14 -4.56 28.47
C VAL A 652 23.06 -5.27 29.46
N MET A 653 24.28 -5.62 29.05
CA MET A 653 25.28 -6.25 29.92
C MET A 653 25.59 -5.38 31.14
N ASP A 654 25.82 -4.08 30.96
CA ASP A 654 26.10 -3.14 32.05
C ASP A 654 24.92 -3.06 33.03
N THR A 655 23.68 -3.04 32.53
CA THR A 655 22.47 -2.98 33.37
C THR A 655 22.30 -4.25 34.21
N LEU A 656 22.67 -5.40 33.64
CA LEU A 656 22.62 -6.71 34.32
C LEU A 656 23.87 -7.00 35.16
N ASN A 657 24.81 -6.06 35.23
CA ASN A 657 26.12 -6.20 35.91
C ASN A 657 26.99 -7.35 35.36
N ILE A 658 26.91 -7.60 34.05
CA ILE A 658 27.72 -8.58 33.34
C ILE A 658 29.01 -7.90 32.85
N ALA A 659 30.12 -8.16 33.54
CA ALA A 659 31.41 -7.57 33.19
C ALA A 659 31.95 -8.12 31.85
N SER A 660 31.85 -9.44 31.67
CA SER A 660 32.28 -10.16 30.46
C SER A 660 31.38 -11.37 30.17
N ALA A 661 31.21 -11.73 28.90
CA ALA A 661 30.42 -12.88 28.48
C ALA A 661 31.04 -13.58 27.26
N ILE A 662 30.58 -14.80 26.94
CA ILE A 662 30.68 -15.35 25.59
C ILE A 662 29.47 -14.84 24.82
N LEU A 663 29.72 -14.21 23.67
CA LEU A 663 28.66 -13.69 22.82
C LEU A 663 28.31 -14.72 21.76
N VAL A 664 27.04 -15.11 21.69
CA VAL A 664 26.54 -16.11 20.74
C VAL A 664 25.53 -15.42 19.83
N GLY A 665 25.69 -15.55 18.51
CA GLY A 665 24.82 -14.88 17.55
C GLY A 665 24.34 -15.83 16.48
N HIS A 666 23.04 -15.79 16.19
CA HIS A 666 22.45 -16.50 15.05
C HIS A 666 22.24 -15.58 13.86
N SER A 667 22.55 -16.06 12.66
CA SER A 667 22.27 -15.35 11.42
C SER A 667 22.82 -13.91 11.43
N ILE A 668 21.95 -12.89 11.35
CA ILE A 668 22.35 -11.48 11.38
C ILE A 668 23.06 -11.07 12.67
N GLY A 669 22.88 -11.82 13.78
CA GLY A 669 23.62 -11.58 15.02
C GLY A 669 25.14 -11.58 14.82
N GLY A 670 25.64 -12.26 13.78
CA GLY A 670 27.05 -12.23 13.39
C GLY A 670 27.61 -10.83 13.11
N GLU A 671 26.76 -9.87 12.75
CA GLU A 671 27.14 -8.47 12.50
C GLU A 671 27.56 -7.78 13.80
N GLU A 672 26.77 -7.92 14.86
CA GLU A 672 27.16 -7.41 16.18
C GLU A 672 28.34 -8.18 16.76
N LEU A 673 28.40 -9.51 16.58
CA LEU A 673 29.54 -10.30 17.05
C LEU A 673 30.83 -9.79 16.42
N SER A 674 30.85 -9.56 15.11
CA SER A 674 32.03 -9.11 14.40
C SER A 674 32.41 -7.67 14.78
N TYR A 675 31.42 -6.78 14.90
CA TYR A 675 31.65 -5.41 15.35
C TYR A 675 32.20 -5.35 16.78
N LEU A 676 31.57 -6.06 17.71
CA LEU A 676 31.94 -6.09 19.12
C LEU A 676 33.26 -6.80 19.34
N GLY A 677 33.52 -7.91 18.63
CA GLY A 677 34.80 -8.60 18.66
C GLY A 677 35.98 -7.73 18.21
N ALA A 678 35.77 -6.90 17.19
CA ALA A 678 36.81 -6.02 16.65
C ALA A 678 37.01 -4.72 17.45
N ASN A 679 35.98 -4.23 18.14
CA ASN A 679 36.00 -2.89 18.78
C ASN A 679 35.90 -2.92 20.31
N HIS A 680 35.39 -3.99 20.90
CA HIS A 680 35.21 -4.17 22.34
C HIS A 680 35.65 -5.56 22.85
N PRO A 681 36.82 -6.09 22.42
CA PRO A 681 37.24 -7.44 22.79
C PRO A 681 37.37 -7.65 24.30
N GLU A 682 37.61 -6.60 25.09
CA GLU A 682 37.69 -6.66 26.55
C GLU A 682 36.39 -7.06 27.25
N ARG A 683 35.26 -6.93 26.56
CA ARG A 683 33.92 -7.27 27.08
C ARG A 683 33.53 -8.71 26.82
N PHE A 684 34.32 -9.46 26.05
CA PHE A 684 33.97 -10.81 25.63
C PHE A 684 35.12 -11.79 25.86
N THR A 685 34.79 -12.98 26.35
CA THR A 685 35.79 -14.06 26.52
C THR A 685 35.85 -14.96 25.29
N GLY A 686 34.82 -14.95 24.46
CA GLY A 686 34.77 -15.66 23.17
C GLY A 686 33.53 -15.31 22.37
N LEU A 687 33.52 -15.67 21.09
CA LEU A 687 32.42 -15.47 20.15
C LEU A 687 31.95 -16.81 19.58
N VAL A 688 30.64 -17.03 19.46
CA VAL A 688 30.07 -18.22 18.83
C VAL A 688 29.08 -17.80 17.76
N TYR A 689 29.42 -18.09 16.51
CA TYR A 689 28.61 -17.79 15.34
C TYR A 689 27.77 -19.03 14.98
N LEU A 690 26.46 -18.92 15.13
CA LEU A 690 25.49 -19.95 14.72
C LEU A 690 24.98 -19.62 13.32
N ASP A 691 25.60 -20.21 12.30
CA ASP A 691 25.32 -19.93 10.88
C ASP A 691 25.27 -18.41 10.60
N ALA A 692 26.26 -17.69 11.12
CA ALA A 692 26.22 -16.23 11.27
C ALA A 692 27.45 -15.49 10.71
N ALA A 693 28.57 -16.18 10.51
CA ALA A 693 29.85 -15.62 10.13
C ALA A 693 29.96 -15.48 8.59
N TYR A 694 29.27 -14.45 8.06
CA TYR A 694 29.17 -14.17 6.62
C TYR A 694 29.40 -12.68 6.31
N ASP A 695 30.09 -12.38 5.21
CA ASP A 695 30.16 -11.03 4.63
C ASP A 695 28.97 -10.75 3.70
N ARG A 696 27.95 -10.11 4.28
CA ARG A 696 26.66 -9.83 3.65
C ARG A 696 26.64 -8.63 2.70
N VAL A 697 27.76 -7.91 2.58
CA VAL A 697 27.88 -6.71 1.73
C VAL A 697 28.94 -6.89 0.64
N SER A 698 29.52 -8.09 0.52
CA SER A 698 30.49 -8.40 -0.53
C SER A 698 29.83 -8.39 -1.92
N ALA A 699 30.58 -7.95 -2.94
CA ALA A 699 30.06 -7.90 -4.30
C ALA A 699 29.72 -9.28 -4.88
N SER A 700 30.36 -10.35 -4.38
CA SER A 700 30.02 -11.75 -4.70
C SER A 700 28.68 -12.12 -4.12
N ASP A 701 28.47 -11.89 -2.82
CA ASP A 701 27.23 -12.23 -2.13
C ASP A 701 26.02 -11.52 -2.76
N LEU A 702 26.14 -10.23 -3.10
CA LEU A 702 25.08 -9.49 -3.81
C LEU A 702 24.72 -10.08 -5.18
N ARG A 703 25.69 -10.59 -5.94
CA ARG A 703 25.43 -11.24 -7.23
C ARG A 703 24.79 -12.62 -7.05
N ASP A 704 25.29 -13.39 -6.09
CA ASP A 704 24.83 -14.74 -5.82
C ASP A 704 23.38 -14.74 -5.33
N ARG A 705 23.00 -13.77 -4.48
CA ARG A 705 21.60 -13.57 -4.05
C ARG A 705 20.67 -13.30 -5.24
N LYS A 706 21.01 -12.35 -6.12
CA LYS A 706 20.21 -12.09 -7.34
C LYS A 706 19.95 -13.38 -8.13
N ARG A 707 21.01 -14.18 -8.36
CA ARG A 707 20.91 -15.44 -9.10
C ARG A 707 20.10 -16.49 -8.34
N TYR A 708 20.26 -16.55 -7.02
CA TYR A 708 19.52 -17.44 -6.14
C TYR A 708 17.99 -17.20 -6.25
N HIS A 709 17.55 -15.95 -6.27
CA HIS A 709 16.12 -15.62 -6.45
C HIS A 709 15.59 -16.01 -7.83
N GLU A 710 16.33 -15.72 -8.90
CA GLU A 710 15.94 -16.12 -10.27
C GLU A 710 15.70 -17.63 -10.38
N LEU A 711 16.50 -18.42 -9.66
CA LEU A 711 16.38 -19.87 -9.62
C LEU A 711 15.19 -20.32 -8.76
N ASN A 712 14.99 -19.73 -7.58
CA ASN A 712 13.85 -20.04 -6.70
C ASN A 712 12.50 -19.73 -7.35
N ALA A 713 12.40 -18.66 -8.16
CA ALA A 713 11.17 -18.31 -8.88
C ALA A 713 10.68 -19.39 -9.86
N VAL A 714 11.56 -20.32 -10.24
CA VAL A 714 11.27 -21.43 -11.15
C VAL A 714 10.81 -22.68 -10.40
N LEU A 715 11.07 -22.77 -9.09
CA LEU A 715 10.75 -23.95 -8.28
C LEU A 715 9.26 -23.98 -7.87
N PRO A 716 8.68 -25.18 -7.68
CA PRO A 716 7.30 -25.31 -7.20
C PRO A 716 7.11 -24.66 -5.83
N PRO A 717 6.04 -23.87 -5.60
CA PRO A 717 5.81 -23.24 -4.31
C PRO A 717 5.58 -24.28 -3.21
N GLN A 718 5.93 -23.94 -1.98
CA GLN A 718 5.72 -24.80 -0.82
C GLN A 718 4.23 -25.13 -0.67
N PRO A 719 3.87 -26.40 -0.40
CA PRO A 719 2.50 -26.78 -0.11
C PRO A 719 1.98 -25.99 1.08
N PRO A 720 0.69 -25.64 1.10
CA PRO A 720 0.22 -24.78 2.17
C PRO A 720 -0.13 -25.63 3.43
N VAL A 721 -0.21 -24.96 4.58
CA VAL A 721 -0.49 -25.57 5.90
C VAL A 721 -1.93 -26.04 6.00
N ARG A 722 -2.19 -27.34 6.19
CA ARG A 722 -3.57 -27.84 6.30
C ARG A 722 -4.23 -27.33 7.60
N PRO A 723 -5.56 -27.17 7.66
CA PRO A 723 -6.24 -26.76 8.90
C PRO A 723 -5.90 -27.64 10.11
N ALA A 724 -5.84 -28.97 9.92
CA ALA A 724 -5.45 -29.89 10.99
C ALA A 724 -3.98 -29.76 11.41
N GLU A 725 -3.12 -29.13 10.60
CA GLU A 725 -1.72 -28.86 10.89
C GLU A 725 -1.51 -27.49 11.56
N SER A 726 -2.49 -26.56 11.53
CA SER A 726 -2.33 -25.23 12.14
C SER A 726 -2.84 -25.11 13.59
N VAL A 727 -3.51 -26.14 14.10
CA VAL A 727 -4.28 -26.10 15.36
C VAL A 727 -3.45 -26.14 16.64
N SER A 728 -2.20 -26.56 16.57
CA SER A 728 -1.28 -26.64 17.71
C SER A 728 0.17 -26.66 17.23
N TYR A 729 1.11 -26.36 18.11
CA TYR A 729 2.54 -26.47 17.81
C TYR A 729 2.93 -27.88 17.34
N ASP A 730 2.42 -28.94 18.02
CA ASP A 730 2.61 -30.34 17.63
C ASP A 730 2.03 -30.68 16.26
N ALA A 731 0.91 -30.06 15.90
CA ALA A 731 0.29 -30.22 14.60
C ALA A 731 1.08 -29.50 13.49
N LEU A 732 1.62 -28.31 13.78
CA LEU A 732 2.44 -27.55 12.84
C LEU A 732 3.75 -28.28 12.53
N ARG A 733 4.22 -29.08 13.48
CA ARG A 733 5.36 -29.98 13.28
C ARG A 733 5.10 -31.03 12.21
N GLN A 734 3.84 -31.46 12.01
CA GLN A 734 3.47 -32.36 10.92
C GLN A 734 3.54 -31.67 9.55
N TYR A 735 3.21 -30.38 9.50
CA TYR A 735 3.40 -29.57 8.30
C TYR A 735 4.88 -29.48 7.94
N ALA A 736 5.74 -29.10 8.90
CA ALA A 736 7.18 -29.05 8.70
C ALA A 736 7.70 -30.40 8.18
N LEU A 737 7.37 -31.50 8.87
CA LEU A 737 7.75 -32.86 8.45
C LEU A 737 7.33 -33.18 7.02
N ARG A 738 6.12 -32.78 6.63
CA ARG A 738 5.59 -33.01 5.29
C ARG A 738 6.29 -32.15 4.24
N THR A 739 6.67 -30.91 4.54
CA THR A 739 7.27 -30.00 3.56
C THR A 739 8.79 -30.10 3.53
N ASN A 740 9.48 -29.84 4.63
CA ASN A 740 10.95 -29.81 4.64
C ASN A 740 11.57 -31.16 5.05
N GLY A 741 10.76 -32.21 5.24
CA GLY A 741 11.21 -33.54 5.66
C GLY A 741 11.71 -33.60 7.10
N ARG A 742 11.63 -32.49 7.83
CA ARG A 742 12.18 -32.29 9.17
C ARG A 742 11.10 -31.75 10.09
N ALA A 743 11.19 -32.11 11.35
CA ALA A 743 10.22 -31.69 12.36
C ALA A 743 10.66 -30.39 13.07
N THR A 744 11.50 -29.58 12.40
CA THR A 744 12.18 -28.42 12.96
C THR A 744 11.27 -27.20 12.83
N LEU A 745 10.91 -26.61 13.95
CA LEU A 745 10.19 -25.35 14.05
C LEU A 745 10.92 -24.45 15.05
N PRO A 746 10.88 -23.12 14.88
CA PRO A 746 11.26 -22.20 15.96
C PRO A 746 10.46 -22.51 17.22
N PRO A 747 11.02 -22.29 18.43
CA PRO A 747 10.30 -22.51 19.67
C PRO A 747 8.93 -21.84 19.69
N GLU A 748 8.00 -22.42 20.43
CA GLU A 748 6.63 -21.94 20.53
C GLU A 748 6.54 -20.45 20.95
N GLY A 749 7.42 -20.01 21.86
CA GLY A 749 7.54 -18.61 22.27
C GLY A 749 7.96 -17.67 21.13
N GLU A 750 8.85 -18.11 20.24
CA GLU A 750 9.27 -17.32 19.06
C GLU A 750 8.09 -17.11 18.11
N ILE A 751 7.29 -18.16 17.87
CA ILE A 751 6.09 -18.04 17.04
C ILE A 751 5.09 -17.06 17.68
N LEU A 752 4.88 -17.16 18.99
CA LEU A 752 4.00 -16.23 19.72
C LEU A 752 4.51 -14.79 19.72
N ALA A 753 5.82 -14.58 19.78
CA ALA A 753 6.43 -13.26 19.76
C ALA A 753 6.40 -12.63 18.35
N SER A 754 6.49 -13.45 17.30
CA SER A 754 6.66 -13.00 15.92
C SER A 754 5.38 -13.04 15.08
N TYR A 755 4.35 -13.79 15.47
CA TYR A 755 3.13 -13.98 14.68
C TYR A 755 1.84 -13.71 15.47
N ASP A 756 0.86 -13.12 14.78
CA ASP A 756 -0.54 -13.15 15.18
C ASP A 756 -1.16 -14.46 14.69
N LEU A 757 -1.42 -15.37 15.63
CA LEU A 757 -1.98 -16.69 15.32
C LEU A 757 -3.39 -16.63 14.71
N ALA A 758 -4.17 -15.57 14.92
CA ALA A 758 -5.53 -15.50 14.38
C ALA A 758 -5.56 -15.13 12.89
N THR A 759 -4.55 -14.37 12.43
CA THR A 759 -4.49 -13.84 11.06
C THR A 759 -3.33 -14.41 10.26
N GLY A 760 -2.35 -15.01 10.93
CA GLY A 760 -1.05 -15.37 10.37
C GLY A 760 -0.17 -14.16 10.04
N ALA A 761 -0.55 -12.96 10.47
CA ALA A 761 0.21 -11.74 10.22
C ALA A 761 1.50 -11.71 11.07
N ILE A 762 2.57 -11.16 10.50
CA ILE A 762 3.83 -10.92 11.21
C ILE A 762 3.62 -9.74 12.18
N LYS A 763 4.11 -9.86 13.41
CA LYS A 763 4.02 -8.82 14.46
C LYS A 763 5.13 -7.77 14.39
N HIS A 764 6.13 -7.99 13.55
CA HIS A 764 7.23 -7.06 13.31
C HIS A 764 6.93 -6.17 12.12
N ASP A 765 7.35 -4.92 12.23
CA ASP A 765 7.29 -3.96 11.13
C ASP A 765 8.57 -4.12 10.30
N THR A 766 8.40 -4.58 9.07
CA THR A 766 9.47 -4.93 8.13
C THR A 766 10.35 -3.72 7.79
N LEU A 767 9.81 -2.50 7.93
CA LEU A 767 10.54 -1.25 7.84
C LEU A 767 11.83 -1.23 8.69
N TYR A 768 11.77 -1.74 9.92
CA TYR A 768 12.96 -1.74 10.79
C TYR A 768 13.95 -2.85 10.43
N LEU A 769 13.47 -3.94 9.83
CA LEU A 769 14.33 -5.02 9.37
C LEU A 769 15.16 -4.55 8.17
N ASP A 770 14.52 -3.87 7.22
CA ASP A 770 15.20 -3.25 6.08
C ASP A 770 16.25 -2.23 6.55
N ALA A 771 15.91 -1.39 7.54
CA ALA A 771 16.84 -0.43 8.13
C ALA A 771 18.08 -1.10 8.76
N ILE A 772 17.92 -2.26 9.40
CA ILE A 772 19.04 -3.07 9.92
C ILE A 772 19.91 -3.59 8.76
N MET A 773 19.29 -4.09 7.69
CA MET A 773 20.00 -4.63 6.54
C MET A 773 20.76 -3.56 5.74
N MET A 774 20.28 -2.31 5.76
CA MET A 774 21.03 -1.17 5.23
C MET A 774 22.20 -0.75 6.14
N GLY A 775 22.12 -1.05 7.43
CA GLY A 775 23.15 -0.74 8.43
C GLY A 775 24.29 -1.75 8.54
N LEU A 776 24.33 -2.76 7.66
CA LEU A 776 25.35 -3.80 7.64
C LEU A 776 26.71 -3.30 7.18
N GLN A 777 27.76 -4.00 7.61
CA GLN A 777 29.13 -3.68 7.27
C GLN A 777 29.94 -4.95 7.05
N ALA A 778 30.98 -4.88 6.21
CA ALA A 778 31.87 -6.02 6.04
C ALA A 778 32.59 -6.34 7.37
N PRO A 779 32.71 -7.62 7.76
CA PRO A 779 33.37 -8.00 9.00
C PRO A 779 34.88 -7.69 8.93
N ASP A 780 35.43 -7.15 10.02
CA ASP A 780 36.87 -6.92 10.22
C ASP A 780 37.46 -8.02 11.09
N TYR A 781 37.40 -9.26 10.59
CA TYR A 781 37.88 -10.47 11.28
C TYR A 781 39.33 -10.36 11.80
N PRO A 782 40.30 -9.74 11.08
CA PRO A 782 41.67 -9.59 11.59
C PRO A 782 41.80 -8.78 12.89
N ARG A 783 40.79 -7.98 13.25
CA ARG A 783 40.76 -7.23 14.51
C ARG A 783 40.14 -8.00 15.68
N ILE A 784 39.55 -9.16 15.44
CA ILE A 784 38.97 -10.00 16.49
C ILE A 784 40.12 -10.73 17.20
N THR A 785 40.39 -10.35 18.46
CA THR A 785 41.50 -10.92 19.25
C THR A 785 41.08 -11.98 20.26
N VAL A 786 39.78 -12.23 20.38
CA VAL A 786 39.22 -13.25 21.29
C VAL A 786 38.97 -14.56 20.52
N PRO A 787 38.97 -15.71 21.19
CA PRO A 787 38.62 -16.99 20.56
C PRO A 787 37.24 -16.92 19.90
N ALA A 788 37.09 -17.51 18.71
CA ALA A 788 35.83 -17.54 17.97
C ALA A 788 35.51 -18.93 17.43
N LEU A 789 34.28 -19.39 17.64
CA LEU A 789 33.75 -20.63 17.07
C LEU A 789 32.75 -20.29 15.96
N GLY A 790 33.02 -20.74 14.74
CA GLY A 790 32.10 -20.66 13.59
C GLY A 790 31.41 -22.00 13.36
N ILE A 791 30.09 -22.07 13.57
CA ILE A 791 29.29 -23.25 13.26
C ILE A 791 28.50 -22.99 11.98
N TYR A 792 28.72 -23.78 10.93
CA TYR A 792 28.15 -23.57 9.59
C TYR A 792 27.26 -24.75 9.17
N ALA A 793 26.07 -24.44 8.65
CA ALA A 793 25.21 -25.41 7.97
C ALA A 793 25.63 -25.50 6.50
N VAL A 794 26.19 -26.62 6.05
CA VAL A 794 26.64 -26.76 4.64
C VAL A 794 25.92 -27.94 3.98
N PRO A 795 25.23 -27.74 2.83
CA PRO A 795 24.60 -28.85 2.13
C PRO A 795 25.66 -29.84 1.62
N SER A 796 25.42 -31.14 1.78
CA SER A 796 26.35 -32.20 1.39
C SER A 796 26.23 -32.57 -0.10
N SER A 797 25.05 -32.33 -0.70
CA SER A 797 24.76 -32.64 -2.10
C SER A 797 23.53 -31.87 -2.59
N PRO A 798 23.26 -31.82 -3.92
CA PRO A 798 22.00 -31.27 -4.44
C PRO A 798 20.75 -31.95 -3.86
N ALA A 799 20.86 -33.21 -3.43
CA ALA A 799 19.74 -33.93 -2.82
C ALA A 799 19.35 -33.35 -1.44
N ALA A 800 20.24 -32.63 -0.77
CA ALA A 800 19.96 -31.96 0.50
C ALA A 800 19.06 -30.73 0.35
N LEU A 801 19.09 -30.09 -0.83
CA LEU A 801 18.23 -28.95 -1.19
C LEU A 801 16.95 -29.40 -1.90
N MET A 802 16.73 -30.71 -2.03
CA MET A 802 15.56 -31.27 -2.70
C MET A 802 14.41 -31.41 -1.70
N GLU A 803 13.45 -30.50 -1.80
CA GLU A 803 12.26 -30.52 -0.97
C GLU A 803 11.39 -31.75 -1.20
N THR A 804 10.62 -32.17 -0.19
CA THR A 804 9.85 -33.43 -0.26
C THR A 804 8.73 -33.38 -1.30
N TRP A 805 8.22 -32.19 -1.60
CA TRP A 805 7.12 -31.97 -2.53
C TRP A 805 7.58 -31.73 -3.97
N TYR A 806 8.88 -31.62 -4.21
CA TYR A 806 9.43 -31.52 -5.55
C TYR A 806 9.26 -32.83 -6.30
N HIS A 807 8.88 -32.75 -7.58
CA HIS A 807 8.90 -33.88 -8.49
C HIS A 807 10.36 -34.22 -8.81
N LYS A 808 10.92 -35.20 -8.09
CA LYS A 808 12.34 -35.56 -8.18
C LYS A 808 12.79 -35.98 -9.58
N ASP A 809 11.88 -36.39 -10.45
CA ASP A 809 12.15 -36.80 -11.84
C ASP A 809 12.06 -35.64 -12.84
N ASP A 810 11.70 -34.43 -12.40
CA ASP A 810 11.60 -33.25 -13.26
C ASP A 810 13.02 -32.71 -13.59
N PRO A 811 13.43 -32.71 -14.87
CA PRO A 811 14.76 -32.24 -15.27
C PRO A 811 15.02 -30.77 -14.95
N GLN A 812 13.98 -29.92 -14.99
CA GLN A 812 14.11 -28.49 -14.71
C GLN A 812 14.39 -28.26 -13.22
N ILE A 813 13.65 -28.97 -12.34
CA ILE A 813 13.90 -28.92 -10.89
C ILE A 813 15.30 -29.45 -10.56
N GLN A 814 15.69 -30.60 -11.12
CA GLN A 814 17.03 -31.16 -10.87
C GLN A 814 18.15 -30.19 -11.26
N GLN A 815 18.02 -29.53 -12.42
CA GLN A 815 18.99 -28.56 -12.89
C GLN A 815 19.03 -27.32 -11.97
N THR A 816 17.88 -26.74 -11.64
CA THR A 816 17.77 -25.57 -10.77
C THR A 816 18.36 -25.85 -9.38
N VAL A 817 18.00 -26.97 -8.76
CA VAL A 817 18.52 -27.37 -7.43
C VAL A 817 20.03 -27.63 -7.49
N SER A 818 20.54 -28.23 -8.56
CA SER A 818 21.98 -28.43 -8.72
C SER A 818 22.75 -27.12 -8.85
N GLU A 819 22.17 -26.10 -9.47
CA GLU A 819 22.79 -24.78 -9.59
C GLU A 819 22.77 -24.04 -8.25
N LEU A 820 21.62 -24.05 -7.54
CA LEU A 820 21.50 -23.51 -6.18
C LEU A 820 22.52 -24.14 -5.22
N PHE A 821 22.71 -25.46 -5.31
CA PHE A 821 23.71 -26.18 -4.54
C PHE A 821 25.14 -25.68 -4.81
N GLN A 822 25.49 -25.42 -6.08
CA GLN A 822 26.83 -24.94 -6.44
C GLN A 822 27.07 -23.54 -5.86
N ILE A 823 26.09 -22.65 -5.99
CA ILE A 823 26.16 -21.29 -5.45
C ILE A 823 26.34 -21.32 -3.93
N ASP A 824 25.45 -22.01 -3.20
CA ASP A 824 25.51 -22.02 -1.73
C ASP A 824 26.78 -22.72 -1.19
N SER A 825 27.19 -23.83 -1.81
CA SER A 825 28.39 -24.57 -1.40
C SER A 825 29.66 -23.75 -1.64
N GLN A 826 29.78 -23.08 -2.79
CA GLN A 826 30.94 -22.24 -3.08
C GLN A 826 31.00 -21.06 -2.12
N ARG A 827 29.90 -20.33 -1.96
CA ARG A 827 29.80 -19.17 -1.07
C ARG A 827 30.17 -19.54 0.37
N LYS A 828 29.60 -20.62 0.92
CA LYS A 828 29.92 -21.06 2.28
C LYS A 828 31.37 -21.51 2.44
N ALA A 829 31.96 -22.16 1.44
CA ALA A 829 33.37 -22.55 1.47
C ALA A 829 34.31 -21.33 1.52
N GLU A 830 34.00 -20.29 0.74
CA GLU A 830 34.76 -19.02 0.75
C GLU A 830 34.66 -18.32 2.11
N GLU A 831 33.47 -18.26 2.70
CA GLU A 831 33.22 -17.63 4.01
C GLU A 831 33.86 -18.40 5.16
N ILE A 832 33.80 -19.74 5.14
CA ILE A 832 34.51 -20.60 6.12
C ILE A 832 36.02 -20.38 6.03
N GLN A 833 36.58 -20.39 4.82
CA GLN A 833 38.01 -20.17 4.63
C GLN A 833 38.43 -18.80 5.14
N ARG A 834 37.63 -17.77 4.87
CA ARG A 834 37.91 -16.42 5.31
C ARG A 834 37.87 -16.32 6.83
N PHE A 835 36.83 -16.83 7.48
CA PHE A 835 36.71 -16.86 8.94
C PHE A 835 37.92 -17.54 9.59
N ASP A 836 38.31 -18.73 9.09
CA ASP A 836 39.40 -19.53 9.66
C ASP A 836 40.80 -18.95 9.40
N SER A 837 40.96 -18.15 8.34
CA SER A 837 42.25 -17.56 7.98
C SER A 837 42.47 -16.15 8.53
N GLU A 838 41.38 -15.39 8.74
CA GLU A 838 41.46 -14.00 9.18
C GLU A 838 41.37 -13.85 10.70
N ILE A 839 40.64 -14.72 11.41
CA ILE A 839 40.58 -14.69 12.88
C ILE A 839 41.74 -15.50 13.47
N PRO A 840 42.61 -14.92 14.33
CA PRO A 840 43.80 -15.61 14.83
C PRO A 840 43.56 -16.87 15.70
N ASP A 841 42.45 -16.93 16.45
CA ASP A 841 42.03 -18.08 17.28
C ASP A 841 40.61 -18.48 16.88
N SER A 842 40.50 -19.04 15.66
CA SER A 842 39.26 -19.60 15.13
C SER A 842 39.14 -21.10 15.41
N GLU A 843 37.91 -21.55 15.58
CA GLU A 843 37.49 -22.94 15.49
C GLU A 843 36.31 -23.01 14.53
N VAL A 844 36.30 -24.01 13.64
CA VAL A 844 35.21 -24.19 12.67
C VAL A 844 34.57 -25.56 12.84
N LEU A 845 33.26 -25.58 12.98
CA LEU A 845 32.43 -26.77 12.90
C LEU A 845 31.52 -26.68 11.68
N VAL A 846 31.69 -27.62 10.75
CA VAL A 846 30.79 -27.76 9.60
C VAL A 846 29.81 -28.89 9.87
N ILE A 847 28.52 -28.54 9.93
CA ILE A 847 27.44 -29.51 10.06
C ILE A 847 26.87 -29.75 8.66
N ALA A 848 27.04 -30.98 8.18
CA ALA A 848 26.53 -31.41 6.89
C ALA A 848 25.00 -31.48 6.93
N ASP A 849 24.35 -30.92 5.91
CA ASP A 849 22.89 -30.88 5.77
C ASP A 849 22.18 -30.21 6.96
N GLY A 850 22.83 -29.27 7.66
CA GLY A 850 22.19 -28.43 8.68
C GLY A 850 21.12 -27.50 8.10
N ASP A 851 20.06 -27.22 8.88
CA ASP A 851 19.17 -26.08 8.59
C ASP A 851 19.81 -24.77 9.07
N HIS A 852 19.39 -23.63 8.53
CA HIS A 852 19.83 -22.30 8.98
C HIS A 852 19.58 -22.06 10.48
N TRP A 853 18.50 -22.67 11.02
CA TRP A 853 18.27 -22.79 12.46
C TRP A 853 19.07 -23.97 13.02
N ILE A 854 20.40 -23.89 12.91
CA ILE A 854 21.32 -25.01 13.14
C ILE A 854 21.23 -25.59 14.55
N PHE A 855 20.96 -24.72 15.54
CA PHE A 855 20.80 -25.09 16.93
C PHE A 855 19.46 -25.78 17.24
N LEU A 856 18.49 -25.76 16.31
CA LEU A 856 17.26 -26.53 16.41
C LEU A 856 17.36 -27.85 15.63
N SER A 857 17.94 -27.80 14.42
CA SER A 857 18.07 -28.99 13.57
C SER A 857 19.14 -29.98 14.06
N HIS A 858 20.24 -29.46 14.63
CA HIS A 858 21.40 -30.24 15.08
C HIS A 858 21.80 -29.85 16.51
N GLU A 859 20.79 -29.69 17.37
CA GLU A 859 20.93 -29.18 18.74
C GLU A 859 22.04 -29.87 19.55
N GLN A 860 22.14 -31.21 19.50
CA GLN A 860 23.13 -31.96 20.29
C GLN A 860 24.57 -31.64 19.87
N GLU A 861 24.82 -31.51 18.57
CA GLU A 861 26.14 -31.17 18.04
C GLU A 861 26.51 -29.73 18.37
N VAL A 862 25.54 -28.82 18.27
CA VAL A 862 25.72 -27.41 18.63
C VAL A 862 25.99 -27.24 20.12
N LEU A 863 25.22 -27.91 21.00
CA LEU A 863 25.43 -27.88 22.44
C LEU A 863 26.82 -28.41 22.81
N ALA A 864 27.21 -29.57 22.28
CA ALA A 864 28.53 -30.14 22.55
C ALA A 864 29.68 -29.23 22.09
N ALA A 865 29.51 -28.55 20.94
CA ALA A 865 30.49 -27.60 20.43
C ALA A 865 30.60 -26.35 21.33
N ILE A 866 29.46 -25.80 21.77
CA ILE A 866 29.42 -24.67 22.70
C ILE A 866 30.08 -25.06 24.03
N GLU A 867 29.74 -26.22 24.61
CA GLU A 867 30.32 -26.70 25.87
C GLU A 867 31.85 -26.85 25.77
N ALA A 868 32.34 -27.54 24.72
CA ALA A 868 33.77 -27.72 24.48
C ALA A 868 34.51 -26.39 24.31
N PHE A 869 33.88 -25.43 23.61
CA PHE A 869 34.44 -24.10 23.42
C PHE A 869 34.49 -23.30 24.73
N VAL A 870 33.41 -23.31 25.52
CA VAL A 870 33.35 -22.63 26.82
C VAL A 870 34.41 -23.18 27.77
N GLU A 871 34.56 -24.51 27.84
CA GLU A 871 35.59 -25.19 28.63
C GLU A 871 37.00 -24.79 28.20
N ARG A 872 37.28 -24.76 26.89
CA ARG A 872 38.58 -24.35 26.35
C ARG A 872 38.96 -22.93 26.75
N VAL A 873 38.00 -22.01 26.65
CA VAL A 873 38.20 -20.57 26.92
C VAL A 873 38.41 -20.30 28.42
N HIS A 874 37.68 -20.99 29.30
CA HIS A 874 37.73 -20.74 30.75
C HIS A 874 38.73 -21.61 31.51
N ASN A 875 39.06 -22.79 30.99
CA ASN A 875 40.04 -23.71 31.56
C ASN A 875 41.15 -24.03 30.53
N PRO A 876 41.98 -23.05 30.13
CA PRO A 876 43.08 -23.31 29.21
C PRO A 876 44.03 -24.32 29.87
N SER A 877 44.06 -25.55 29.34
CA SER A 877 45.03 -26.55 29.79
C SER A 877 46.44 -25.95 29.66
N PRO A 878 47.34 -26.12 30.66
CA PRO A 878 48.71 -25.68 30.51
C PRO A 878 49.33 -26.50 29.37
N LEU A 879 49.58 -25.84 28.23
CA LEU A 879 50.26 -26.40 27.07
C LEU A 879 51.50 -27.17 27.54
N THR A 880 51.47 -28.50 27.46
CA THR A 880 52.69 -29.31 27.57
C THR A 880 53.59 -28.96 26.38
N PRO A 881 54.89 -28.66 26.63
CA PRO A 881 55.82 -28.11 25.64
C PRO A 881 56.16 -29.06 24.50
#